data_AF-A0A966JEX9-F1
#
_entry.id   AF-A0A966JEX9-F1
#
_cell.length_a   1.000
_cell.length_b   1.000
_cell.length_c   1.000
_cell.angle_alpha   90.00
_cell.angle_beta   90.00
_cell.angle_gamma   90.00
#
_symmetry.space_group_name_H-M   'P 1'
#
loop_
_entity.id
_entity.type
_entity.pdbx_description
1 polymer ?
#
loop_
_entity_poly.entity_id
_entity_poly.type
_entity_poly.pdbx_seq_one_letter_code
_entity_poly.pdbx_strand_id
1 'polypeptide(L)'
;MGRRLPLGRESDRHRGVIAESLAGKRIAITGATGFVGTALVERLLRCVPDCELVLLVRDGRRTAAARRTERELLSNDAFDRLREEHGKEGFAELTARRVTTIAGDVSSDGLGLDADAREVFATVDIVIHSAATVSFDSPLDQAVEINLLGPTRIAALCADLDITPHLVAVSTCYVAGNRRGTAPEQLVSEGPFDIGLGWRDEVTSARRLKGDTEAESRRPERLREFRKRARAELGAAGAPALAAKTEQLRNRWVRDQLVTAGRARAASVGWPDAYAFTKALGEQALTETRGQVPVSIVRPSIIESAWAEPRPGWIRGFRMAEPVILSYARGLLKEFPGVPEGTIDVIPVDMVVAAIVAVAAAGPEEAPPITQVASGGINPLRYRALVDNVSSWFTAHPLYDNEGQPIIVPEWSFPGRGRVQTQLTRAKSVITRAESALQALPLRGRQAELAANLETRRMEVERALEYVELYGLYTECEAIYQVDNLLELWERLPETDRQDFAFDPRLVDWATYINEIHLPSIIEHARVKTTPGRAKTTDRSARLRRQVLDPARHVAAFDLENTLIASNVVANYSWLATRRLDRGERLRYIARTLAEAPSLLRLDRRDRTDFLRHFYRRYEHAPIEQIEEDVNEMMTHLVLTKSFPEGIRRVREHRAAGHRTILITGALDFNVAGLRPLFDEIVAAEMSVRDDGTLTGEMTSVPPTGEARAQLLADYCEAEGFRLDECVAYADSSSDLPLFEAVGFPVAVNPETRLAAIARKRGWLVEHWSKASGGPRPLLPIAPFGDERLRRSGR
;
A
#
# COMPACT_ATOMS: atom_id res chain seq x y z
N MET A 1 -3.22 -77.40 0.14
CA MET A 1 -4.38 -76.51 -0.10
C MET A 1 -4.58 -75.67 1.17
N GLY A 2 -3.75 -74.65 1.36
CA GLY A 2 -3.67 -73.88 2.62
C GLY A 2 -4.44 -72.57 2.51
N ARG A 3 -5.40 -72.36 3.41
CA ARG A 3 -6.25 -71.16 3.51
C ARG A 3 -5.39 -69.92 3.82
N ARG A 4 -5.54 -68.86 3.01
CA ARG A 4 -5.06 -67.51 3.31
C ARG A 4 -5.90 -66.92 4.44
N LEU A 5 -5.25 -66.55 5.54
CA LEU A 5 -5.78 -65.62 6.53
C LEU A 5 -5.73 -64.18 5.96
N PRO A 6 -6.69 -63.31 6.26
CA PRO A 6 -6.68 -61.94 5.78
C PRO A 6 -5.60 -61.13 6.52
N LEU A 7 -4.85 -60.34 5.74
CA LEU A 7 -3.94 -59.31 6.21
C LEU A 7 -4.72 -58.28 7.04
N GLY A 8 -4.58 -58.34 8.37
CA GLY A 8 -4.97 -57.25 9.25
C GLY A 8 -4.14 -56.02 8.91
N ARG A 9 -4.79 -54.86 8.82
CA ARG A 9 -4.16 -53.56 8.57
C ARG A 9 -3.10 -53.27 9.64
N GLU A 10 -1.85 -53.09 9.21
CA GLU A 10 -0.74 -52.58 10.04
C GLU A 10 -0.85 -51.06 10.34
N SER A 11 -1.93 -50.38 9.92
CA SER A 11 -2.06 -48.91 10.00
C SER A 11 -2.45 -48.34 11.37
N ASP A 12 -2.71 -49.17 12.38
CA ASP A 12 -3.24 -48.73 13.69
C ASP A 12 -2.21 -48.60 14.81
N ARG A 13 -0.91 -48.83 14.55
CA ARG A 13 0.12 -48.87 15.61
C ARG A 13 1.01 -47.61 15.76
N HIS A 14 0.75 -46.53 15.04
CA HIS A 14 1.67 -45.36 14.97
C HIS A 14 0.99 -43.99 15.09
N ARG A 15 -0.26 -43.87 15.56
CA ARG A 15 -0.86 -42.55 15.75
C ARG A 15 -0.33 -41.92 17.04
N GLY A 16 0.16 -40.68 16.96
CA GLY A 16 0.60 -39.91 18.13
C GLY A 16 -0.58 -39.45 18.99
N VAL A 17 -0.32 -39.16 20.26
CA VAL A 17 -1.35 -38.79 21.26
C VAL A 17 -2.08 -37.50 20.86
N ILE A 18 -1.38 -36.55 20.24
CA ILE A 18 -2.00 -35.32 19.72
C ILE A 18 -3.05 -35.65 18.65
N ALA A 19 -2.68 -36.47 17.66
CA ALA A 19 -3.57 -36.83 16.57
C ALA A 19 -4.77 -37.67 17.06
N GLU A 20 -4.56 -38.53 18.04
CA GLU A 20 -5.62 -39.33 18.67
C GLU A 20 -6.60 -38.47 19.47
N SER A 21 -6.09 -37.54 20.29
CA SER A 21 -6.94 -36.65 21.11
C SER A 21 -7.83 -35.74 20.25
N LEU A 22 -7.30 -35.28 19.11
CA LEU A 22 -8.02 -34.41 18.17
C LEU A 22 -8.82 -35.18 17.10
N ALA A 23 -8.80 -36.52 17.11
CA ALA A 23 -9.54 -37.32 16.14
C ALA A 23 -11.06 -37.12 16.31
N GLY A 24 -11.76 -36.88 15.19
CA GLY A 24 -13.20 -36.64 15.16
C GLY A 24 -13.64 -35.28 15.72
N LYS A 25 -12.72 -34.43 16.17
CA LYS A 25 -13.03 -33.11 16.72
C LYS A 25 -13.31 -32.09 15.61
N ARG A 26 -14.29 -31.22 15.84
CA ARG A 26 -14.58 -30.05 15.00
C ARG A 26 -13.92 -28.81 15.62
N ILE A 27 -12.94 -28.25 14.93
CA ILE A 27 -12.08 -27.17 15.42
C ILE A 27 -12.42 -25.87 14.68
N ALA A 28 -12.99 -24.89 15.38
CA ALA A 28 -13.19 -23.56 14.85
C ALA A 28 -11.89 -22.74 14.91
N ILE A 29 -11.51 -22.10 13.80
CA ILE A 29 -10.30 -21.28 13.74
C ILE A 29 -10.68 -19.87 13.26
N THR A 30 -10.40 -18.88 14.11
CA THR A 30 -10.45 -17.47 13.69
C THR A 30 -9.05 -17.02 13.25
N GLY A 31 -8.98 -16.11 12.27
CA GLY A 31 -7.69 -15.62 11.78
C GLY A 31 -6.94 -16.61 10.88
N ALA A 32 -7.64 -17.60 10.32
CA ALA A 32 -7.08 -18.64 9.45
C ALA A 32 -6.28 -18.07 8.26
N THR A 33 -6.73 -16.95 7.67
CA THR A 33 -6.03 -16.29 6.55
C THR A 33 -4.76 -15.51 6.99
N GLY A 34 -4.43 -15.48 8.29
CA GLY A 34 -3.24 -14.84 8.84
C GLY A 34 -1.99 -15.72 8.75
N PHE A 35 -0.83 -15.21 9.19
CA PHE A 35 0.44 -15.94 9.17
C PHE A 35 0.38 -17.24 10.00
N VAL A 36 0.16 -17.11 11.32
CA VAL A 36 0.01 -18.27 12.23
C VAL A 36 -1.17 -19.14 11.83
N GLY A 37 -2.32 -18.54 11.52
CA GLY A 37 -3.52 -19.29 11.12
C GLY A 37 -3.33 -20.14 9.86
N THR A 38 -2.53 -19.69 8.90
CA THR A 38 -2.25 -20.46 7.67
C THR A 38 -1.43 -21.71 7.99
N ALA A 39 -0.33 -21.54 8.73
CA ALA A 39 0.49 -22.68 9.15
C ALA A 39 -0.26 -23.62 10.11
N LEU A 40 -1.16 -23.09 10.95
CA LEU A 40 -2.01 -23.90 11.82
C LEU A 40 -2.96 -24.80 11.01
N VAL A 41 -3.65 -24.24 10.01
CA VAL A 41 -4.57 -25.02 9.16
C VAL A 41 -3.79 -26.07 8.37
N GLU A 42 -2.64 -25.71 7.80
CA GLU A 42 -1.76 -26.66 7.12
C GLU A 42 -1.36 -27.81 8.04
N ARG A 43 -0.86 -27.50 9.25
CA ARG A 43 -0.41 -28.49 10.21
C ARG A 43 -1.52 -29.44 10.65
N LEU A 44 -2.71 -28.92 10.93
CA LEU A 44 -3.88 -29.74 11.30
C LEU A 44 -4.35 -30.64 10.15
N LEU A 45 -4.36 -30.13 8.91
CA LEU A 45 -4.72 -30.94 7.76
C LEU A 45 -3.71 -32.06 7.51
N ARG A 46 -2.41 -31.80 7.72
CA ARG A 46 -1.34 -32.77 7.49
C ARG A 46 -1.18 -33.81 8.60
N CYS A 47 -1.13 -33.36 9.86
CA CYS A 47 -0.75 -34.22 10.99
C CYS A 47 -1.95 -34.79 11.78
N VAL A 48 -3.15 -34.25 11.60
CA VAL A 48 -4.35 -34.70 12.33
C VAL A 48 -5.44 -35.10 11.32
N PRO A 49 -5.35 -36.28 10.69
CA PRO A 49 -6.15 -36.61 9.50
C PRO A 49 -7.66 -36.67 9.72
N ASP A 50 -8.10 -36.91 10.96
CA ASP A 50 -9.50 -37.16 11.32
C ASP A 50 -10.19 -35.96 11.98
N CYS A 51 -9.58 -34.76 11.98
CA CYS A 51 -10.25 -33.54 12.45
C CYS A 51 -10.95 -32.78 11.31
N GLU A 52 -12.02 -32.07 11.67
CA GLU A 52 -12.72 -31.13 10.79
C GLU A 52 -12.45 -29.69 11.23
N LEU A 53 -12.30 -28.78 10.26
CA LEU A 53 -11.97 -27.38 10.48
C LEU A 53 -13.15 -26.50 10.09
N VAL A 54 -13.56 -25.63 11.01
CA VAL A 54 -14.54 -24.56 10.75
C VAL A 54 -13.80 -23.23 10.72
N LEU A 55 -13.57 -22.68 9.54
CA LEU A 55 -12.79 -21.46 9.35
C LEU A 55 -13.72 -20.24 9.38
N LEU A 56 -13.54 -19.38 10.39
CA LEU A 56 -14.25 -18.12 10.48
C LEU A 56 -13.45 -17.04 9.74
N VAL A 57 -13.98 -16.59 8.60
CA VAL A 57 -13.31 -15.66 7.69
C VAL A 57 -14.24 -14.48 7.40
N ARG A 58 -13.75 -13.26 7.61
CA ARG A 58 -14.52 -12.04 7.28
C ARG A 58 -14.77 -11.92 5.78
N ASP A 59 -15.89 -11.32 5.40
CA ASP A 59 -16.08 -10.87 4.03
C ASP A 59 -15.09 -9.74 3.68
N GLY A 60 -14.59 -9.78 2.44
CA GLY A 60 -13.90 -8.64 1.86
C GLY A 60 -14.90 -7.68 1.22
N ARG A 61 -14.49 -6.43 0.96
CA ARG A 61 -15.38 -5.39 0.39
C ARG A 61 -16.14 -5.80 -0.88
N ARG A 62 -15.59 -6.75 -1.66
CA ARG A 62 -16.17 -7.27 -2.91
C ARG A 62 -15.97 -8.79 -3.07
N THR A 63 -15.59 -9.49 -2.00
CA THR A 63 -15.19 -10.90 -2.06
C THR A 63 -15.72 -11.66 -0.86
N ALA A 64 -16.58 -12.64 -1.11
CA ALA A 64 -17.15 -13.49 -0.06
C ALA A 64 -16.08 -14.30 0.68
N ALA A 65 -16.34 -14.63 1.94
CA ALA A 65 -15.48 -15.41 2.83
C ALA A 65 -14.94 -16.70 2.19
N ALA A 66 -15.81 -17.52 1.61
CA ALA A 66 -15.42 -18.77 0.94
C ALA A 66 -14.37 -18.56 -0.16
N ARG A 67 -14.58 -17.54 -1.01
CA ARG A 67 -13.62 -17.20 -2.09
C ARG A 67 -12.31 -16.65 -1.53
N ARG A 68 -12.34 -15.99 -0.37
CA ARG A 68 -11.11 -15.57 0.34
C ARG A 68 -10.38 -16.79 0.91
N THR A 69 -11.07 -17.78 1.47
CA THR A 69 -10.45 -19.04 1.91
C THR A 69 -9.71 -19.72 0.77
N GLU A 70 -10.34 -19.85 -0.40
CA GLU A 70 -9.69 -20.45 -1.57
C GLU A 70 -8.44 -19.67 -2.02
N ARG A 71 -8.56 -18.33 -2.17
CA ARG A 71 -7.52 -17.49 -2.78
C ARG A 71 -6.43 -17.01 -1.83
N GLU A 72 -6.74 -16.87 -0.55
CA GLU A 72 -5.81 -16.29 0.43
C GLU A 72 -5.24 -17.36 1.36
N LEU A 73 -5.91 -18.50 1.54
CA LEU A 73 -5.45 -19.59 2.40
C LEU A 73 -5.03 -20.80 1.58
N LEU A 74 -5.97 -21.48 0.92
CA LEU A 74 -5.69 -22.79 0.29
C LEU A 74 -4.72 -22.70 -0.89
N SER A 75 -4.68 -21.58 -1.62
CA SER A 75 -3.69 -21.36 -2.69
C SER A 75 -2.32 -20.86 -2.18
N ASN A 76 -2.11 -20.75 -0.88
CA ASN A 76 -0.82 -20.34 -0.32
C ASN A 76 0.22 -21.48 -0.42
N ASP A 77 1.49 -21.12 -0.55
CA ASP A 77 2.62 -22.04 -0.71
C ASP A 77 2.88 -22.92 0.54
N ALA A 78 2.32 -22.58 1.70
CA ALA A 78 2.28 -23.48 2.86
C ALA A 78 1.72 -24.87 2.52
N PHE A 79 0.73 -24.93 1.62
CA PHE A 79 0.04 -26.16 1.26
C PHE A 79 0.68 -26.88 0.05
N ASP A 80 1.86 -26.45 -0.43
CA ASP A 80 2.52 -27.07 -1.59
C ASP A 80 2.79 -28.56 -1.34
N ARG A 81 3.32 -28.91 -0.17
CA ARG A 81 3.55 -30.31 0.23
C ARG A 81 2.29 -31.16 0.15
N LEU A 82 1.18 -30.69 0.73
CA LEU A 82 -0.11 -31.41 0.69
C LEU A 82 -0.65 -31.55 -0.74
N ARG A 83 -0.43 -30.55 -1.61
CA ARG A 83 -0.81 -30.63 -3.03
C ARG A 83 0.04 -31.63 -3.80
N GLU A 84 1.34 -31.69 -3.51
CA GLU A 84 2.26 -32.65 -4.12
C GLU A 84 1.94 -34.09 -3.69
N GLU A 85 1.66 -34.31 -2.41
CA GLU A 85 1.36 -35.62 -1.83
C GLU A 85 -0.02 -36.17 -2.30
N HIS A 86 -1.05 -35.33 -2.37
CA HIS A 86 -2.43 -35.77 -2.72
C HIS A 86 -2.82 -35.53 -4.19
N GLY A 87 -2.02 -34.78 -4.95
CA GLY A 87 -2.42 -34.28 -6.26
C GLY A 87 -3.53 -33.21 -6.18
N LYS A 88 -3.81 -32.56 -7.30
CA LYS A 88 -4.77 -31.44 -7.37
C LYS A 88 -6.20 -31.86 -6.98
N GLU A 89 -6.67 -32.99 -7.49
CA GLU A 89 -8.03 -33.51 -7.20
C GLU A 89 -8.13 -34.03 -5.77
N GLY A 90 -7.13 -34.79 -5.30
CA GLY A 90 -7.11 -35.30 -3.92
C GLY A 90 -7.02 -34.19 -2.88
N PHE A 91 -6.26 -33.12 -3.14
CA PHE A 91 -6.24 -31.95 -2.26
C PHE A 91 -7.61 -31.23 -2.22
N ALA A 92 -8.27 -31.11 -3.37
CA ALA A 92 -9.61 -30.53 -3.44
C ALA A 92 -10.64 -31.39 -2.69
N GLU A 93 -10.58 -32.72 -2.79
CA GLU A 93 -11.44 -33.63 -2.04
C GLU A 93 -11.16 -33.57 -0.52
N LEU A 94 -9.89 -33.58 -0.12
CA LEU A 94 -9.47 -33.46 1.28
C LEU A 94 -10.02 -32.17 1.91
N THR A 95 -9.84 -31.04 1.23
CA THR A 95 -10.30 -29.73 1.73
C THR A 95 -11.81 -29.62 1.71
N ALA A 96 -12.49 -30.09 0.65
CA ALA A 96 -13.96 -30.10 0.60
C ALA A 96 -14.58 -30.94 1.73
N ARG A 97 -13.93 -32.04 2.11
CA ARG A 97 -14.39 -32.91 3.21
C ARG A 97 -14.13 -32.30 4.59
N ARG A 98 -12.97 -31.67 4.78
CA ARG A 98 -12.47 -31.31 6.12
C ARG A 98 -12.53 -29.83 6.45
N VAL A 99 -12.83 -28.96 5.48
CA VAL A 99 -12.81 -27.50 5.68
C VAL A 99 -14.18 -26.92 5.36
N THR A 100 -14.84 -26.40 6.39
CA THR A 100 -16.05 -25.59 6.25
C THR A 100 -15.70 -24.13 6.50
N THR A 101 -16.05 -23.22 5.59
CA THR A 101 -15.88 -21.77 5.82
C THR A 101 -17.20 -21.13 6.23
N ILE A 102 -17.18 -20.35 7.30
CA ILE A 102 -18.30 -19.50 7.70
C ILE A 102 -17.88 -18.02 7.65
N ALA A 103 -18.79 -17.15 7.21
CA ALA A 103 -18.57 -15.71 7.18
C ALA A 103 -18.75 -15.12 8.58
N GLY A 104 -17.75 -14.42 9.09
CA GLY A 104 -17.83 -13.79 10.42
C GLY A 104 -16.73 -12.77 10.71
N ASP A 105 -16.99 -11.88 11.65
CA ASP A 105 -16.09 -10.82 12.10
C ASP A 105 -16.06 -10.70 13.63
N VAL A 106 -14.89 -10.95 14.23
CA VAL A 106 -14.68 -10.87 15.68
C VAL A 106 -14.85 -9.47 16.26
N SER A 107 -14.88 -8.43 15.43
CA SER A 107 -15.16 -7.06 15.85
C SER A 107 -16.66 -6.76 16.02
N SER A 108 -17.54 -7.73 15.72
CA SER A 108 -18.99 -7.59 15.81
C SER A 108 -19.57 -8.56 16.84
N ASP A 109 -20.61 -8.13 17.54
CA ASP A 109 -21.32 -8.98 18.50
C ASP A 109 -21.98 -10.17 17.78
N GLY A 110 -22.01 -11.34 18.42
CA GLY A 110 -22.40 -12.59 17.76
C GLY A 110 -21.50 -13.02 16.60
N LEU A 111 -20.32 -12.39 16.47
CA LEU A 111 -19.35 -12.55 15.37
C LEU A 111 -19.93 -12.26 13.97
N GLY A 112 -21.10 -11.60 13.89
CA GLY A 112 -21.80 -11.35 12.64
C GLY A 112 -22.27 -12.61 11.89
N LEU A 113 -22.41 -13.74 12.60
CA LEU A 113 -22.86 -15.00 12.00
C LEU A 113 -24.36 -14.96 11.69
N ASP A 114 -24.74 -15.49 10.53
CA ASP A 114 -26.13 -15.79 10.19
C ASP A 114 -26.62 -17.10 10.87
N ALA A 115 -27.88 -17.47 10.64
CA ALA A 115 -28.48 -18.64 11.29
C ALA A 115 -27.71 -19.94 10.95
N ASP A 116 -27.42 -20.19 9.67
CA ASP A 116 -26.72 -21.39 9.21
C ASP A 116 -25.29 -21.45 9.78
N ALA A 117 -24.56 -20.33 9.77
CA ALA A 117 -23.22 -20.26 10.35
C ALA A 117 -23.22 -20.47 11.87
N ARG A 118 -24.27 -20.02 12.58
CA ARG A 118 -24.45 -20.28 14.01
C ARG A 118 -24.71 -21.76 14.29
N GLU A 119 -25.51 -22.44 13.47
CA GLU A 119 -25.71 -23.89 13.58
C GLU A 119 -24.40 -24.66 13.37
N VAL A 120 -23.61 -24.28 12.36
CA VAL A 120 -22.28 -24.87 12.14
C VAL A 120 -21.36 -24.61 13.34
N PHE A 121 -21.31 -23.37 13.84
CA PHE A 121 -20.48 -23.02 15.00
C PHE A 121 -20.91 -23.74 16.28
N ALA A 122 -22.20 -24.02 16.46
CA ALA A 122 -22.72 -24.75 17.62
C ALA A 122 -22.18 -26.20 17.73
N THR A 123 -21.63 -26.75 16.66
CA THR A 123 -21.12 -28.13 16.64
C THR A 123 -19.65 -28.28 17.03
N VAL A 124 -18.97 -27.18 17.33
CA VAL A 124 -17.52 -27.16 17.51
C VAL A 124 -17.13 -27.67 18.90
N ASP A 125 -16.08 -28.49 18.97
CA ASP A 125 -15.52 -29.00 20.23
C ASP A 125 -14.43 -28.07 20.78
N ILE A 126 -13.70 -27.42 19.88
CA ILE A 126 -12.52 -26.60 20.18
C ILE A 126 -12.60 -25.31 19.37
N VAL A 127 -12.29 -24.18 19.99
CA VAL A 127 -12.15 -22.90 19.31
C VAL A 127 -10.71 -22.40 19.48
N ILE A 128 -9.98 -22.28 18.38
CA ILE A 128 -8.66 -21.65 18.36
C ILE A 128 -8.80 -20.21 17.87
N HIS A 129 -8.66 -19.27 18.80
CA HIS A 129 -8.79 -17.85 18.52
C HIS A 129 -7.43 -17.20 18.20
N SER A 130 -7.09 -17.07 16.91
CA SER A 130 -5.86 -16.43 16.42
C SER A 130 -6.10 -15.07 15.74
N ALA A 131 -7.36 -14.65 15.53
CA ALA A 131 -7.65 -13.36 14.93
C ALA A 131 -7.18 -12.19 15.81
N ALA A 132 -6.33 -11.32 15.26
CA ALA A 132 -5.82 -10.14 15.95
C ALA A 132 -5.45 -9.04 14.95
N THR A 133 -5.46 -7.78 15.40
CA THR A 133 -4.73 -6.71 14.72
C THR A 133 -3.35 -6.58 15.34
N VAL A 134 -2.35 -7.10 14.63
CA VAL A 134 -0.94 -7.17 15.07
C VAL A 134 -0.11 -5.95 14.64
N SER A 135 -0.76 -4.90 14.14
CA SER A 135 -0.05 -3.69 13.69
C SER A 135 0.08 -2.70 14.85
N PHE A 136 1.32 -2.26 15.11
CA PHE A 136 1.65 -1.26 16.14
C PHE A 136 1.07 0.13 15.88
N ASP A 137 0.60 0.37 14.66
CA ASP A 137 -0.11 1.57 14.22
C ASP A 137 -1.62 1.29 13.99
N SER A 138 -2.18 0.31 14.69
CA SER A 138 -3.64 0.11 14.71
C SER A 138 -4.31 1.25 15.49
N PRO A 139 -5.38 1.88 14.95
CA PRO A 139 -6.23 2.79 15.71
C PRO A 139 -6.71 2.15 17.01
N LEU A 140 -6.69 2.90 18.11
CA LEU A 140 -7.03 2.37 19.43
C LEU A 140 -8.43 1.73 19.47
N ASP A 141 -9.43 2.36 18.85
CA ASP A 141 -10.79 1.84 18.77
C ASP A 141 -10.82 0.46 18.08
N GLN A 142 -10.13 0.34 16.94
CA GLN A 142 -10.06 -0.92 16.20
C GLN A 142 -9.30 -2.01 16.99
N ALA A 143 -8.21 -1.64 17.66
CA ALA A 143 -7.45 -2.57 18.49
C ALA A 143 -8.29 -3.10 19.66
N VAL A 144 -9.10 -2.23 20.29
CA VAL A 144 -10.05 -2.63 21.33
C VAL A 144 -11.12 -3.59 20.78
N GLU A 145 -11.76 -3.27 19.66
CA GLU A 145 -12.83 -4.12 19.10
C GLU A 145 -12.33 -5.52 18.71
N ILE A 146 -11.08 -5.63 18.24
CA ILE A 146 -10.53 -6.90 17.75
C ILE A 146 -9.79 -7.66 18.86
N ASN A 147 -8.80 -7.05 19.51
CA ASN A 147 -7.88 -7.75 20.40
C ASN A 147 -8.44 -7.91 21.81
N LEU A 148 -9.17 -6.90 22.30
CA LEU A 148 -9.75 -6.91 23.65
C LEU A 148 -11.11 -7.62 23.61
N LEU A 149 -12.04 -7.13 22.78
CA LEU A 149 -13.41 -7.64 22.77
C LEU A 149 -13.60 -8.91 21.93
N GLY A 150 -12.78 -9.13 20.90
CA GLY A 150 -12.84 -10.33 20.05
C GLY A 150 -12.89 -11.66 20.83
N PRO A 151 -11.96 -11.95 21.76
CA PRO A 151 -12.03 -13.17 22.55
C PRO A 151 -13.30 -13.24 23.43
N THR A 152 -13.71 -12.12 24.03
CA THR A 152 -14.92 -12.07 24.88
C THR A 152 -16.19 -12.36 24.09
N ARG A 153 -16.26 -11.91 22.83
CA ARG A 153 -17.40 -12.14 21.94
C ARG A 153 -17.54 -13.60 21.53
N ILE A 154 -16.41 -14.31 21.38
CA ILE A 154 -16.41 -15.75 21.14
C ILE A 154 -17.02 -16.47 22.34
N ALA A 155 -16.56 -16.16 23.56
CA ALA A 155 -17.11 -16.77 24.77
C ALA A 155 -18.59 -16.42 24.97
N ALA A 156 -18.99 -15.17 24.68
CA ALA A 156 -20.39 -14.76 24.72
C ALA A 156 -21.26 -15.49 23.69
N LEU A 157 -20.75 -15.72 22.47
CA LEU A 157 -21.45 -16.52 21.46
C LEU A 157 -21.60 -17.98 21.91
N CYS A 158 -20.57 -18.58 22.52
CA CYS A 158 -20.67 -19.93 23.07
C CYS A 158 -21.76 -20.02 24.13
N ALA A 159 -21.85 -19.03 25.03
CA ALA A 159 -22.91 -18.97 26.04
C ALA A 159 -24.30 -18.78 25.42
N ASP A 160 -24.43 -17.95 24.38
CA ASP A 160 -25.68 -17.72 23.63
C ASP A 160 -26.14 -18.98 22.85
N LEU A 161 -25.20 -19.85 22.46
CA LEU A 161 -25.47 -21.13 21.81
C LEU A 161 -25.58 -22.32 22.79
N ASP A 162 -25.42 -22.09 24.09
CA ASP A 162 -25.39 -23.12 25.14
C ASP A 162 -24.35 -24.23 24.89
N ILE A 163 -23.14 -23.84 24.46
CA ILE A 163 -22.01 -24.75 24.21
C ILE A 163 -20.80 -24.38 25.07
N THR A 164 -19.96 -25.37 25.38
CA THR A 164 -18.74 -25.18 26.19
C THR A 164 -17.50 -25.78 25.52
N PRO A 165 -17.13 -25.34 24.29
CA PRO A 165 -15.92 -25.82 23.64
C PRO A 165 -14.66 -25.36 24.39
N HIS A 166 -13.55 -26.07 24.23
CA HIS A 166 -12.26 -25.60 24.73
C HIS A 166 -11.77 -24.41 23.89
N LEU A 167 -11.68 -23.23 24.52
CA LEU A 167 -11.24 -22.00 23.86
C LEU A 167 -9.74 -21.79 24.09
N VAL A 168 -8.95 -22.01 23.05
CA VAL A 168 -7.51 -21.71 23.01
C VAL A 168 -7.32 -20.31 22.42
N ALA A 169 -7.02 -19.33 23.25
CA ALA A 169 -6.85 -17.93 22.85
C ALA A 169 -5.38 -17.59 22.62
N VAL A 170 -5.04 -17.12 21.42
CA VAL A 170 -3.68 -16.64 21.10
C VAL A 170 -3.52 -15.18 21.51
N SER A 171 -2.59 -14.95 22.43
CA SER A 171 -2.19 -13.65 22.96
C SER A 171 -0.75 -13.32 22.55
N THR A 172 0.06 -12.74 23.44
CA THR A 172 1.47 -12.44 23.20
C THR A 172 2.25 -12.37 24.50
N CYS A 173 3.53 -12.72 24.50
CA CYS A 173 4.42 -12.51 25.66
C CYS A 173 4.51 -11.03 26.07
N TYR A 174 4.34 -10.11 25.12
CA TYR A 174 4.43 -8.67 25.36
C TYR A 174 3.29 -8.08 26.20
N VAL A 175 2.27 -8.87 26.57
CA VAL A 175 1.32 -8.45 27.62
C VAL A 175 2.04 -8.13 28.93
N ALA A 176 3.25 -8.67 29.14
CA ALA A 176 4.15 -8.32 30.22
C ALA A 176 4.48 -6.81 30.31
N GLY A 177 4.30 -6.05 29.23
CA GLY A 177 4.59 -4.62 29.16
C GLY A 177 6.10 -4.33 29.22
N ASN A 178 6.45 -3.12 29.64
CA ASN A 178 7.85 -2.65 29.74
C ASN A 178 8.56 -3.13 31.02
N ARG A 179 8.14 -4.26 31.59
CA ARG A 179 8.77 -4.81 32.79
C ARG A 179 10.21 -5.26 32.50
N ARG A 180 11.03 -5.27 33.54
CA ARG A 180 12.41 -5.76 33.49
C ARG A 180 12.53 -7.02 34.33
N GLY A 181 13.28 -8.00 33.82
CA GLY A 181 13.46 -9.28 34.49
C GLY A 181 12.32 -10.26 34.21
N THR A 182 12.15 -11.22 35.11
CA THR A 182 11.31 -12.40 34.89
C THR A 182 9.83 -12.07 34.68
N ALA A 183 9.24 -12.66 33.64
CA ALA A 183 7.83 -12.57 33.29
C ALA A 183 7.16 -13.97 33.43
N PRO A 184 6.47 -14.22 34.57
CA PRO A 184 5.83 -15.50 34.84
C PRO A 184 4.58 -15.78 34.00
N GLU A 185 4.23 -17.05 33.85
CA GLU A 185 3.06 -17.56 33.12
C GLU A 185 1.76 -17.39 33.92
N GLN A 186 1.46 -16.15 34.32
CA GLN A 186 0.24 -15.76 35.02
C GLN A 186 -0.39 -14.52 34.37
N LEU A 187 -1.63 -14.20 34.73
CA LEU A 187 -2.26 -12.94 34.31
C LEU A 187 -1.53 -11.75 34.92
N VAL A 188 -1.43 -10.67 34.14
CA VAL A 188 -0.80 -9.42 34.61
C VAL A 188 -1.60 -8.82 35.77
N SER A 189 -2.93 -8.89 35.68
CA SER A 189 -3.87 -8.45 36.73
C SER A 189 -3.78 -9.24 38.03
N GLU A 190 -3.12 -10.40 38.03
CA GLU A 190 -2.90 -11.24 39.21
C GLU A 190 -1.47 -11.10 39.77
N GLY A 191 -0.63 -10.30 39.11
CA GLY A 191 0.77 -10.12 39.45
C GLY A 191 1.08 -8.81 40.17
N PRO A 192 2.34 -8.65 40.63
CA PRO A 192 2.81 -7.43 41.30
C PRO A 192 2.88 -6.20 40.38
N PHE A 193 2.62 -6.39 39.08
CA PHE A 193 2.60 -5.34 38.06
C PHE A 193 1.18 -4.92 37.68
N ASP A 194 0.15 -5.41 38.39
CA ASP A 194 -1.20 -4.89 38.23
C ASP A 194 -1.26 -3.42 38.72
N ILE A 195 -1.94 -2.61 37.93
CA ILE A 195 -2.19 -1.19 38.22
C ILE A 195 -3.70 -0.90 38.34
N GLY A 196 -4.54 -1.95 38.38
CA GLY A 196 -5.98 -1.84 38.62
C GLY A 196 -6.77 -1.25 37.46
N LEU A 197 -6.32 -1.47 36.21
CA LEU A 197 -7.04 -0.95 35.04
C LEU A 197 -8.34 -1.71 34.78
N GLY A 198 -9.45 -0.97 34.73
CA GLY A 198 -10.75 -1.49 34.31
C GLY A 198 -10.87 -1.54 32.79
N TRP A 199 -10.85 -2.72 32.19
CA TRP A 199 -10.97 -2.86 30.72
C TRP A 199 -12.28 -2.28 30.16
N ARG A 200 -13.37 -2.27 30.94
CA ARG A 200 -14.68 -1.68 30.55
C ARG A 200 -14.59 -0.16 30.36
N ASP A 201 -13.83 0.51 31.21
CA ASP A 201 -13.61 1.96 31.13
C ASP A 201 -12.73 2.31 29.93
N GLU A 202 -11.72 1.48 29.63
CA GLU A 202 -10.87 1.64 28.43
C GLU A 202 -11.68 1.45 27.15
N VAL A 203 -12.58 0.46 27.08
CA VAL A 203 -13.49 0.27 25.95
C VAL A 203 -14.37 1.50 25.74
N THR A 204 -15.00 1.99 26.81
CA THR A 204 -15.89 3.16 26.75
C THR A 204 -15.13 4.41 26.30
N SER A 205 -13.93 4.60 26.85
CA SER A 205 -13.06 5.74 26.53
C SER A 205 -12.57 5.70 25.07
N ALA A 206 -12.16 4.53 24.57
CA ALA A 206 -11.71 4.37 23.19
C ALA A 206 -12.85 4.64 22.18
N ARG A 207 -14.06 4.15 22.44
CA ARG A 207 -15.24 4.42 21.60
C ARG A 207 -15.61 5.90 21.60
N ARG A 208 -15.58 6.55 22.77
CA ARG A 208 -15.83 8.00 22.89
C ARG A 208 -14.79 8.83 22.13
N LEU A 209 -13.51 8.50 22.29
CA LEU A 209 -12.41 9.19 21.60
C LEU A 209 -12.57 9.18 20.08
N LYS A 210 -13.03 8.06 19.50
CA LYS A 210 -13.35 7.98 18.07
C LYS A 210 -14.43 8.98 17.67
N GLY A 211 -15.53 9.05 18.42
CA GLY A 211 -16.60 10.01 18.20
C GLY A 211 -16.11 11.46 18.28
N ASP A 212 -15.33 11.78 19.32
CA ASP A 212 -14.80 13.13 19.55
C ASP A 212 -13.80 13.54 18.43
N THR A 213 -12.93 12.62 18.02
CA THR A 213 -11.96 12.84 16.93
C THR A 213 -12.66 13.02 15.58
N GLU A 214 -13.70 12.22 15.30
CA GLU A 214 -14.53 12.38 14.11
C GLU A 214 -15.22 13.75 14.07
N ALA A 215 -15.75 14.21 15.22
CA ALA A 215 -16.34 15.54 15.34
C ALA A 215 -15.31 16.66 15.15
N GLU A 216 -14.10 16.53 15.72
CA GLU A 216 -13.01 17.50 15.52
C GLU A 216 -12.61 17.59 14.05
N SER A 217 -12.52 16.46 13.36
CA SER A 217 -12.11 16.41 11.94
C SER A 217 -13.04 17.19 11.00
N ARG A 218 -14.29 17.42 11.41
CA ARG A 218 -15.32 18.14 10.63
C ARG A 218 -15.46 19.61 11.00
N ARG A 219 -14.62 20.14 11.91
CA ARG A 219 -14.61 21.58 12.21
C ARG A 219 -14.18 22.39 10.98
N PRO A 220 -14.76 23.60 10.75
CA PRO A 220 -14.46 24.41 9.57
C PRO A 220 -12.96 24.68 9.36
N GLU A 221 -12.20 24.86 10.44
CA GLU A 221 -10.76 25.10 10.43
C GLU A 221 -10.01 23.90 9.85
N ARG A 222 -10.35 22.69 10.29
CA ARG A 222 -9.76 21.43 9.83
C ARG A 222 -10.14 21.13 8.39
N LEU A 223 -11.40 21.31 8.01
CA LEU A 223 -11.86 21.12 6.63
C LEU A 223 -11.15 22.07 5.65
N ARG A 224 -10.92 23.33 6.05
CA ARG A 224 -10.12 24.28 5.27
C ARG A 224 -8.67 23.80 5.12
N GLU A 225 -8.08 23.24 6.17
CA GLU A 225 -6.73 22.68 6.14
C GLU A 225 -6.62 21.47 5.20
N PHE A 226 -7.54 20.49 5.32
CA PHE A 226 -7.56 19.32 4.45
C PHE A 226 -7.76 19.70 2.99
N ARG A 227 -8.67 20.64 2.71
CA ARG A 227 -8.89 21.17 1.35
C ARG A 227 -7.65 21.88 0.81
N LYS A 228 -6.94 22.65 1.66
CA LYS A 228 -5.69 23.31 1.29
C LYS A 228 -4.60 22.28 0.94
N ARG A 229 -4.46 21.22 1.74
CA ARG A 229 -3.51 20.12 1.49
C ARG A 229 -3.87 19.34 0.21
N ALA A 230 -5.15 19.02 0.01
CA ALA A 230 -5.64 18.36 -1.21
C ALA A 230 -5.30 19.17 -2.46
N ARG A 231 -5.49 20.50 -2.42
CA ARG A 231 -5.11 21.41 -3.51
C ARG A 231 -3.60 21.51 -3.71
N ALA A 232 -2.80 21.43 -2.65
CA ALA A 232 -1.34 21.41 -2.76
C ALA A 232 -0.85 20.13 -3.49
N GLU A 233 -1.42 18.97 -3.13
CA GLU A 233 -1.08 17.67 -3.72
C GLU A 233 -1.59 17.51 -5.16
N LEU A 234 -2.86 17.85 -5.44
CA LEU A 234 -3.49 17.58 -6.73
C LEU A 234 -3.47 18.77 -7.70
N GLY A 235 -3.30 20.00 -7.21
CA GLY A 235 -3.41 21.19 -8.06
C GLY A 235 -4.84 21.47 -8.52
N ALA A 236 -4.98 21.86 -9.78
CA ALA A 236 -6.26 22.16 -10.42
C ALA A 236 -6.93 20.90 -11.01
N ALA A 237 -6.97 19.81 -10.24
CA ALA A 237 -7.51 18.51 -10.67
C ALA A 237 -9.06 18.44 -10.68
N GLY A 238 -9.76 19.57 -10.55
CA GLY A 238 -11.23 19.61 -10.51
C GLY A 238 -11.86 19.41 -9.12
N ALA A 239 -13.18 19.64 -9.02
CA ALA A 239 -13.88 19.72 -7.74
C ALA A 239 -14.12 18.33 -7.10
N PRO A 240 -14.73 17.35 -7.78
CA PRO A 240 -14.80 15.95 -7.36
C PRO A 240 -13.48 15.36 -6.87
N ALA A 241 -12.38 15.48 -7.63
CA ALA A 241 -11.09 14.91 -7.24
C ALA A 241 -10.55 15.56 -5.95
N LEU A 242 -10.68 16.89 -5.83
CA LEU A 242 -10.32 17.62 -4.62
C LEU A 242 -11.20 17.22 -3.43
N ALA A 243 -12.49 16.98 -3.63
CA ALA A 243 -13.40 16.55 -2.57
C ALA A 243 -13.06 15.14 -2.06
N ALA A 244 -12.89 14.18 -2.96
CA ALA A 244 -12.49 12.81 -2.63
C ALA A 244 -11.15 12.78 -1.89
N LYS A 245 -10.18 13.58 -2.35
CA LYS A 245 -8.88 13.71 -1.69
C LYS A 245 -8.97 14.39 -0.32
N THR A 246 -9.80 15.42 -0.18
CA THR A 246 -10.05 16.09 1.10
C THR A 246 -10.61 15.10 2.12
N GLU A 247 -11.58 14.28 1.71
CA GLU A 247 -12.16 13.24 2.56
C GLU A 247 -11.17 12.12 2.90
N GLN A 248 -10.34 11.71 1.94
CA GLN A 248 -9.24 10.77 2.19
C GLN A 248 -8.24 11.31 3.24
N LEU A 249 -7.88 12.60 3.15
CA LEU A 249 -6.98 13.25 4.11
C LEU A 249 -7.61 13.38 5.50
N ARG A 250 -8.92 13.68 5.57
CA ARG A 250 -9.67 13.71 6.83
C ARG A 250 -9.69 12.34 7.51
N ASN A 251 -10.04 11.29 6.77
CA ASN A 251 -10.08 9.92 7.30
C ASN A 251 -8.69 9.45 7.77
N ARG A 252 -7.64 9.80 7.01
CA ARG A 252 -6.25 9.55 7.43
C ARG A 252 -5.93 10.28 8.73
N TRP A 253 -6.30 11.55 8.84
CA TRP A 253 -6.04 12.33 10.06
C TRP A 253 -6.74 11.71 11.28
N VAL A 254 -8.01 11.28 11.15
CA VAL A 254 -8.72 10.58 12.24
C VAL A 254 -7.99 9.31 12.65
N ARG A 255 -7.60 8.47 11.67
CA ARG A 255 -6.79 7.27 11.91
C ARG A 255 -5.52 7.61 12.68
N ASP A 256 -4.75 8.61 12.21
CA ASP A 256 -3.48 9.00 12.79
C ASP A 256 -3.64 9.49 14.25
N GLN A 257 -4.68 10.27 14.55
CA GLN A 257 -4.99 10.69 15.93
C GLN A 257 -5.29 9.51 16.85
N LEU A 258 -6.09 8.54 16.39
CA LEU A 258 -6.42 7.35 17.17
C LEU A 258 -5.21 6.46 17.41
N VAL A 259 -4.29 6.38 16.45
CA VAL A 259 -3.00 5.70 16.61
C VAL A 259 -2.13 6.42 17.64
N THR A 260 -1.98 7.75 17.53
CA THR A 260 -1.21 8.54 18.49
C THR A 260 -1.77 8.41 19.91
N ALA A 261 -3.09 8.49 20.06
CA ALA A 261 -3.75 8.33 21.36
C ALA A 261 -3.58 6.93 21.94
N GLY A 262 -3.69 5.87 21.11
CA GLY A 262 -3.44 4.50 21.54
C GLY A 262 -2.02 4.28 22.03
N ARG A 263 -1.02 4.78 21.29
CA ARG A 263 0.40 4.74 21.71
C ARG A 263 0.63 5.50 23.02
N ALA A 264 0.08 6.71 23.13
CA ALA A 264 0.21 7.51 24.34
C ALA A 264 -0.45 6.84 25.55
N ARG A 265 -1.65 6.26 25.37
CA ARG A 265 -2.36 5.55 26.44
C ARG A 265 -1.58 4.33 26.90
N ALA A 266 -1.17 3.45 25.98
CA ALA A 266 -0.38 2.27 26.29
C ALA A 266 0.92 2.63 27.03
N ALA A 267 1.67 3.61 26.54
CA ALA A 267 2.90 4.07 27.19
C ALA A 267 2.64 4.63 28.60
N SER A 268 1.55 5.39 28.78
CA SER A 268 1.19 5.99 30.08
C SER A 268 0.89 4.96 31.18
N VAL A 269 0.53 3.74 30.77
CA VAL A 269 0.17 2.65 31.67
C VAL A 269 1.16 1.48 31.63
N GLY A 270 2.31 1.64 30.98
CA GLY A 270 3.43 0.70 31.07
C GLY A 270 3.53 -0.34 29.96
N TRP A 271 2.78 -0.21 28.86
CA TRP A 271 2.90 -1.07 27.68
C TRP A 271 3.68 -0.38 26.54
N PRO A 272 4.41 -1.16 25.72
CA PRO A 272 5.18 -0.61 24.60
C PRO A 272 4.27 -0.01 23.53
N ASP A 273 3.11 -0.60 23.28
CA ASP A 273 2.16 -0.11 22.27
C ASP A 273 0.72 -0.54 22.56
N ALA A 274 -0.19 -0.07 21.69
CA ALA A 274 -1.62 -0.39 21.77
C ALA A 274 -1.93 -1.87 21.53
N TYR A 275 -1.08 -2.62 20.82
CA TYR A 275 -1.29 -4.05 20.56
C TYR A 275 -1.11 -4.85 21.85
N ALA A 276 0.06 -4.73 22.48
CA ALA A 276 0.36 -5.39 23.75
C ALA A 276 -0.64 -4.99 24.86
N PHE A 277 -0.97 -3.70 24.91
CA PHE A 277 -1.95 -3.16 25.84
C PHE A 277 -3.35 -3.79 25.67
N THR A 278 -3.88 -3.81 24.44
CA THR A 278 -5.22 -4.36 24.18
C THR A 278 -5.28 -5.88 24.32
N LYS A 279 -4.18 -6.60 24.06
CA LYS A 279 -4.07 -8.03 24.35
C LYS A 279 -4.08 -8.32 25.84
N ALA A 280 -3.34 -7.56 26.65
CA ALA A 280 -3.34 -7.73 28.10
C ALA A 280 -4.74 -7.53 28.70
N LEU A 281 -5.44 -6.46 28.29
CA LEU A 281 -6.83 -6.24 28.71
C LEU A 281 -7.80 -7.29 28.15
N GLY A 282 -7.51 -7.84 26.97
CA GLY A 282 -8.30 -8.92 26.37
C GLY A 282 -8.22 -10.22 27.16
N GLU A 283 -7.05 -10.57 27.69
CA GLU A 283 -6.90 -11.73 28.58
C GLU A 283 -7.70 -11.56 29.88
N GLN A 284 -7.62 -10.38 30.50
CA GLN A 284 -8.41 -10.05 31.69
C GLN A 284 -9.90 -10.12 31.38
N ALA A 285 -10.35 -9.46 30.32
CA ALA A 285 -11.76 -9.42 29.93
C ALA A 285 -12.29 -10.83 29.61
N LEU A 286 -11.53 -11.65 28.89
CA LEU A 286 -11.89 -13.04 28.61
C LEU A 286 -12.02 -13.85 29.90
N THR A 287 -11.04 -13.74 30.80
CA THR A 287 -11.04 -14.48 32.06
C THR A 287 -12.23 -14.10 32.95
N GLU A 288 -12.57 -12.81 33.01
CA GLU A 288 -13.74 -12.30 33.76
C GLU A 288 -15.09 -12.69 33.16
N THR A 289 -15.17 -12.87 31.83
CA THR A 289 -16.46 -12.98 31.11
C THR A 289 -16.71 -14.35 30.45
N ARG A 290 -15.75 -15.28 30.49
CA ARG A 290 -15.85 -16.59 29.82
C ARG A 290 -17.01 -17.48 30.29
N GLY A 291 -17.61 -17.21 31.45
CA GLY A 291 -18.65 -18.05 32.02
C GLY A 291 -18.16 -19.48 32.22
N GLN A 292 -18.88 -20.46 31.67
CA GLN A 292 -18.54 -21.89 31.76
C GLN A 292 -17.54 -22.35 30.69
N VAL A 293 -17.23 -21.53 29.70
CA VAL A 293 -16.29 -21.89 28.63
C VAL A 293 -14.89 -22.07 29.22
N PRO A 294 -14.26 -23.25 29.09
CA PRO A 294 -12.90 -23.45 29.53
C PRO A 294 -11.91 -22.75 28.58
N VAL A 295 -10.90 -22.08 29.14
CA VAL A 295 -9.99 -21.22 28.40
C VAL A 295 -8.53 -21.58 28.70
N SER A 296 -7.72 -21.68 27.65
CA SER A 296 -6.25 -21.72 27.72
C SER A 296 -5.67 -20.60 26.86
N ILE A 297 -4.67 -19.90 27.35
CA ILE A 297 -4.06 -18.74 26.66
C ILE A 297 -2.65 -19.12 26.19
N VAL A 298 -2.38 -18.97 24.90
CA VAL A 298 -1.04 -19.19 24.33
C VAL A 298 -0.41 -17.85 23.98
N ARG A 299 0.74 -17.53 24.57
CA ARG A 299 1.46 -16.25 24.43
C ARG A 299 2.75 -16.45 23.63
N PRO A 300 2.75 -16.26 22.30
CA PRO A 300 3.99 -16.23 21.53
C PRO A 300 4.78 -14.92 21.71
N SER A 301 6.12 -14.99 21.59
CA SER A 301 7.00 -13.83 21.38
C SER A 301 7.01 -13.38 19.89
N ILE A 302 8.06 -12.73 19.40
CA ILE A 302 8.12 -12.26 18.00
C ILE A 302 8.17 -13.49 17.08
N ILE A 303 7.12 -13.68 16.29
CA ILE A 303 7.01 -14.83 15.39
C ILE A 303 7.73 -14.52 14.07
N GLU A 304 8.75 -15.29 13.75
CA GLU A 304 9.51 -15.19 12.50
C GLU A 304 9.35 -16.46 11.64
N SER A 305 10.08 -16.53 10.52
CA SER A 305 10.00 -17.62 9.53
C SER A 305 10.08 -19.01 10.15
N ALA A 306 9.41 -19.99 9.52
CA ALA A 306 9.45 -21.38 9.96
C ALA A 306 10.88 -21.90 10.07
N TRP A 307 11.16 -22.68 11.11
CA TRP A 307 12.43 -23.38 11.27
C TRP A 307 12.47 -24.61 10.37
N ALA A 308 11.40 -25.41 10.35
CA ALA A 308 11.29 -26.62 9.54
C ALA A 308 10.02 -26.67 8.68
N GLU A 309 8.87 -26.25 9.19
CA GLU A 309 7.57 -26.60 8.60
C GLU A 309 6.67 -25.36 8.40
N PRO A 310 5.90 -25.23 7.30
CA PRO A 310 5.67 -26.20 6.22
C PRO A 310 6.87 -26.38 5.28
N ARG A 311 7.82 -25.44 5.31
CA ARG A 311 9.18 -25.59 4.79
C ARG A 311 10.11 -24.64 5.56
N PRO A 312 11.42 -24.93 5.65
CA PRO A 312 12.36 -24.01 6.27
C PRO A 312 12.27 -22.64 5.60
N GLY A 313 12.12 -21.59 6.40
CA GLY A 313 12.10 -20.22 5.92
C GLY A 313 10.74 -19.73 5.44
N TRP A 314 9.70 -20.56 5.49
CA TRP A 314 8.34 -20.14 5.14
C TRP A 314 7.91 -18.97 6.03
N ILE A 315 7.48 -17.88 5.40
CA ILE A 315 7.05 -16.66 6.10
C ILE A 315 5.93 -15.98 5.32
N ARG A 316 4.94 -15.43 6.03
CA ARG A 316 3.81 -14.73 5.41
C ARG A 316 3.73 -13.29 5.85
N GLY A 317 4.08 -12.39 4.93
CA GLY A 317 4.02 -10.95 5.13
C GLY A 317 5.38 -10.37 5.55
N PHE A 318 5.52 -9.06 5.39
CA PHE A 318 6.70 -8.28 5.80
C PHE A 318 6.25 -7.28 6.85
N ARG A 319 6.37 -7.61 8.14
CA ARG A 319 5.75 -6.80 9.20
C ARG A 319 6.58 -6.62 10.46
N MET A 320 7.62 -7.42 10.68
CA MET A 320 8.40 -7.39 11.93
C MET A 320 9.86 -7.05 11.63
N ALA A 321 10.79 -8.00 11.70
CA ALA A 321 12.22 -7.71 11.52
C ALA A 321 12.60 -7.39 10.06
N GLU A 322 11.87 -7.91 9.09
CA GLU A 322 12.29 -7.97 7.69
C GLU A 322 12.42 -6.58 7.04
N PRO A 323 11.49 -5.62 7.24
CA PRO A 323 11.65 -4.27 6.72
C PRO A 323 12.88 -3.53 7.29
N VAL A 324 13.27 -3.81 8.54
CA VAL A 324 14.46 -3.23 9.18
C VAL A 324 15.71 -3.83 8.56
N ILE A 325 15.77 -5.16 8.44
CA ILE A 325 16.88 -5.90 7.82
C ILE A 325 17.09 -5.44 6.38
N LEU A 326 16.03 -5.29 5.58
CA LEU A 326 16.14 -4.80 4.20
C LEU A 326 16.55 -3.33 4.10
N SER A 327 16.10 -2.49 5.03
CA SER A 327 16.50 -1.08 5.07
C SER A 327 17.99 -0.94 5.37
N TYR A 328 18.51 -1.80 6.23
CA TYR A 328 19.95 -1.93 6.45
C TYR A 328 20.71 -2.43 5.22
N ALA A 329 20.24 -3.52 4.62
CA ALA A 329 20.85 -4.09 3.42
C ALA A 329 20.90 -3.11 2.23
N ARG A 330 19.99 -2.12 2.21
CA ARG A 330 19.96 -1.02 1.24
C ARG A 330 20.81 0.20 1.64
N GLY A 331 21.50 0.15 2.78
CA GLY A 331 22.30 1.25 3.31
C GLY A 331 21.48 2.43 3.86
N LEU A 332 20.16 2.28 4.05
CA LEU A 332 19.27 3.33 4.54
C LEU A 332 19.37 3.52 6.06
N LEU A 333 19.59 2.44 6.80
CA LEU A 333 19.79 2.45 8.25
C LEU A 333 21.26 2.22 8.59
N LYS A 334 21.95 3.27 9.05
CA LYS A 334 23.36 3.20 9.44
C LYS A 334 23.59 2.80 10.90
N GLU A 335 22.56 2.93 11.72
CA GLU A 335 22.62 2.79 13.18
C GLU A 335 21.44 1.90 13.62
N PHE A 336 21.67 0.97 14.55
CA PHE A 336 20.62 0.08 15.09
C PHE A 336 20.10 0.62 16.43
N PRO A 337 18.78 0.83 16.59
CA PRO A 337 18.22 1.36 17.82
C PRO A 337 18.02 0.23 18.84
N GLY A 338 19.08 -0.23 19.51
CA GLY A 338 18.98 -1.27 20.53
C GLY A 338 20.19 -1.34 21.45
N VAL A 339 20.07 -2.13 22.52
CA VAL A 339 21.16 -2.41 23.45
C VAL A 339 21.85 -3.71 23.00
N PRO A 340 23.18 -3.73 22.75
CA PRO A 340 23.88 -4.92 22.25
C PRO A 340 23.64 -6.19 23.09
N GLU A 341 23.57 -6.03 24.41
CA GLU A 341 23.35 -7.09 25.40
C GLU A 341 21.88 -7.50 25.53
N GLY A 342 20.94 -6.71 24.97
CA GLY A 342 19.53 -7.02 25.01
C GLY A 342 19.19 -8.32 24.28
N THR A 343 18.21 -9.05 24.80
CA THR A 343 17.66 -10.24 24.13
C THR A 343 16.56 -9.80 23.18
N ILE A 344 16.61 -10.25 21.92
CA ILE A 344 15.48 -10.18 21.01
C ILE A 344 14.75 -11.52 21.08
N ASP A 345 13.54 -11.51 21.62
CA ASP A 345 12.78 -12.75 21.80
C ASP A 345 12.02 -13.11 20.52
N VAL A 346 12.65 -13.96 19.72
CA VAL A 346 12.12 -14.49 18.47
C VAL A 346 11.74 -15.96 18.66
N ILE A 347 10.67 -16.40 18.01
CA ILE A 347 10.25 -17.79 17.95
C ILE A 347 9.80 -18.16 16.51
N PRO A 348 10.22 -19.31 15.96
CA PRO A 348 9.73 -19.79 14.67
C PRO A 348 8.22 -20.09 14.69
N VAL A 349 7.52 -19.75 13.60
CA VAL A 349 6.06 -19.93 13.48
C VAL A 349 5.58 -21.37 13.67
N ASP A 350 6.38 -22.36 13.25
CA ASP A 350 6.06 -23.78 13.41
C ASP A 350 6.06 -24.23 14.85
N MET A 351 6.97 -23.71 15.68
CA MET A 351 6.97 -23.99 17.12
C MET A 351 5.73 -23.40 17.80
N VAL A 352 5.32 -22.20 17.40
CA VAL A 352 4.08 -21.58 17.90
C VAL A 352 2.85 -22.39 17.51
N VAL A 353 2.76 -22.80 16.25
CA VAL A 353 1.64 -23.63 15.77
C VAL A 353 1.61 -24.97 16.50
N ALA A 354 2.76 -25.63 16.66
CA ALA A 354 2.83 -26.92 17.33
C ALA A 354 2.44 -26.81 18.82
N ALA A 355 2.85 -25.74 19.52
CA ALA A 355 2.42 -25.47 20.89
C ALA A 355 0.89 -25.22 20.99
N ILE A 356 0.31 -24.46 20.05
CA ILE A 356 -1.16 -24.24 20.01
C ILE A 356 -1.90 -25.56 19.84
N VAL A 357 -1.44 -26.43 18.94
CA VAL A 357 -2.07 -27.74 18.71
C VAL A 357 -1.91 -28.65 19.92
N ALA A 358 -0.74 -28.65 20.57
CA ALA A 358 -0.50 -29.44 21.79
C ALA A 358 -1.39 -28.97 22.95
N VAL A 359 -1.57 -27.65 23.14
CA VAL A 359 -2.48 -27.09 24.15
C VAL A 359 -3.93 -27.48 23.86
N ALA A 360 -4.36 -27.42 22.60
CA ALA A 360 -5.70 -27.86 22.20
C ALA A 360 -5.91 -29.37 22.42
N ALA A 361 -4.89 -30.20 22.14
CA ALA A 361 -4.94 -31.64 22.30
C ALA A 361 -4.88 -32.11 23.76
N ALA A 362 -4.21 -31.37 24.64
CA ALA A 362 -4.23 -31.65 26.08
C ALA A 362 -5.63 -31.46 26.69
N GLY A 363 -6.46 -30.63 26.06
CA GLY A 363 -7.82 -30.36 26.51
C GLY A 363 -7.88 -29.50 27.78
N PRO A 364 -9.08 -29.09 28.21
CA PRO A 364 -9.25 -28.06 29.22
C PRO A 364 -8.85 -28.48 30.65
N GLU A 365 -8.74 -29.78 30.93
CA GLU A 365 -8.38 -30.31 32.24
C GLU A 365 -6.86 -30.39 32.44
N GLU A 366 -6.11 -30.76 31.39
CA GLU A 366 -4.66 -30.96 31.48
C GLU A 366 -3.86 -29.78 30.90
N ALA A 367 -4.45 -28.99 30.01
CA ALA A 367 -3.78 -27.84 29.42
C ALA A 367 -3.48 -26.77 30.49
N PRO A 368 -2.25 -26.21 30.51
CA PRO A 368 -1.95 -25.06 31.35
C PRO A 368 -2.89 -23.88 31.03
N PRO A 369 -3.31 -23.09 32.04
CA PRO A 369 -4.13 -21.90 31.79
C PRO A 369 -3.43 -20.88 30.89
N ILE A 370 -2.11 -20.76 31.01
CA ILE A 370 -1.27 -19.85 30.22
C ILE A 370 0.00 -20.57 29.81
N THR A 371 0.33 -20.55 28.52
CA THR A 371 1.57 -21.11 27.98
C THR A 371 2.30 -20.05 27.18
N GLN A 372 3.50 -19.67 27.62
CA GLN A 372 4.38 -18.74 26.89
C GLN A 372 5.24 -19.53 25.90
N VAL A 373 5.25 -19.07 24.64
CA VAL A 373 6.05 -19.64 23.55
C VAL A 373 7.12 -18.64 23.16
N ALA A 374 8.27 -18.73 23.82
CA ALA A 374 9.36 -17.77 23.73
C ALA A 374 10.71 -18.49 23.82
N SER A 375 11.77 -17.84 23.34
CA SER A 375 13.12 -18.41 23.38
C SER A 375 14.02 -17.71 24.40
N GLY A 376 13.77 -16.45 24.73
CA GLY A 376 14.73 -15.59 25.41
C GLY A 376 15.14 -16.03 26.80
N GLY A 377 14.28 -16.77 27.51
CA GLY A 377 14.58 -17.31 28.85
C GLY A 377 15.51 -18.51 28.86
N ILE A 378 15.56 -19.29 27.77
CA ILE A 378 16.24 -20.60 27.73
C ILE A 378 17.25 -20.75 26.58
N ASN A 379 17.07 -20.02 25.48
CA ASN A 379 17.92 -19.99 24.30
C ASN A 379 18.01 -18.55 23.74
N PRO A 380 18.67 -17.61 24.44
CA PRO A 380 18.61 -16.19 24.12
C PRO A 380 19.34 -15.81 22.82
N LEU A 381 18.62 -15.16 21.89
CA LEU A 381 19.22 -14.42 20.78
C LEU A 381 19.56 -12.99 21.22
N ARG A 382 20.84 -12.63 21.26
CA ARG A 382 21.29 -11.27 21.60
C ARG A 382 21.25 -10.36 20.38
N TYR A 383 20.92 -9.08 20.57
CA TYR A 383 20.96 -8.08 19.49
C TYR A 383 22.33 -8.05 18.80
N ARG A 384 23.43 -8.09 19.56
CA ARG A 384 24.79 -8.16 19.01
C ARG A 384 24.95 -9.33 18.03
N ALA A 385 24.51 -10.52 18.42
CA ALA A 385 24.60 -11.71 17.58
C ALA A 385 23.76 -11.58 16.31
N LEU A 386 22.52 -11.07 16.42
CA LEU A 386 21.67 -10.81 15.25
C LEU A 386 22.35 -9.82 14.28
N VAL A 387 22.85 -8.69 14.80
CA VAL A 387 23.56 -7.67 14.01
C VAL A 387 24.75 -8.28 13.28
N ASP A 388 25.57 -9.06 13.97
CA ASP A 388 26.80 -9.62 13.38
C ASP A 388 26.49 -10.63 12.29
N ASN A 389 25.48 -11.48 12.49
CA ASN A 389 25.01 -12.40 11.45
C ASN A 389 24.47 -11.65 10.23
N VAL A 390 23.59 -10.66 10.42
CA VAL A 390 23.01 -9.87 9.33
C VAL A 390 24.09 -9.10 8.56
N SER A 391 25.01 -8.42 9.27
CA SER A 391 26.11 -7.65 8.69
C SER A 391 27.05 -8.55 7.88
N SER A 392 27.48 -9.67 8.47
CA SER A 392 28.35 -10.65 7.81
C SER A 392 27.70 -11.21 6.55
N TRP A 393 26.42 -11.61 6.65
CA TRP A 393 25.70 -12.21 5.55
C TRP A 393 25.54 -11.25 4.37
N PHE A 394 25.14 -9.99 4.59
CA PHE A 394 25.01 -8.99 3.53
C PHE A 394 26.35 -8.45 3.01
N THR A 395 27.41 -8.55 3.81
CA THR A 395 28.78 -8.29 3.30
C THR A 395 29.19 -9.36 2.30
N ALA A 396 28.86 -10.63 2.57
CA ALA A 396 29.11 -11.74 1.65
C ALA A 396 28.13 -11.77 0.45
N HIS A 397 26.89 -11.33 0.67
CA HIS A 397 25.79 -11.34 -0.31
C HIS A 397 25.17 -9.93 -0.48
N PRO A 398 25.92 -8.97 -1.03
CA PRO A 398 25.46 -7.58 -1.12
C PRO A 398 24.22 -7.46 -1.99
N LEU A 399 23.29 -6.59 -1.60
CA LEU A 399 22.22 -6.17 -2.50
C LEU A 399 22.79 -5.31 -3.61
N TYR A 400 22.18 -5.39 -4.79
CA TYR A 400 22.57 -4.56 -5.94
C TYR A 400 21.59 -3.41 -6.17
N ASP A 401 22.12 -2.23 -6.46
CA ASP A 401 21.31 -1.08 -6.84
C ASP A 401 20.80 -1.17 -8.29
N ASN A 402 20.09 -0.13 -8.74
CA ASN A 402 19.53 -0.07 -10.10
C ASN A 402 20.60 0.00 -11.19
N GLU A 403 21.83 0.35 -10.85
CA GLU A 403 22.98 0.44 -11.76
C GLU A 403 23.80 -0.86 -11.77
N GLY A 404 23.40 -1.85 -10.95
CA GLY A 404 24.10 -3.11 -10.80
C GLY A 404 25.38 -2.98 -9.98
N GLN A 405 25.50 -1.95 -9.14
CA GLN A 405 26.58 -1.83 -8.16
C GLN A 405 26.19 -2.48 -6.84
N PRO A 406 27.13 -3.19 -6.18
CA PRO A 406 26.89 -3.74 -4.86
C PRO A 406 26.76 -2.61 -3.83
N ILE A 407 25.71 -2.68 -3.01
CA ILE A 407 25.48 -1.76 -1.91
C ILE A 407 26.37 -2.19 -0.75
N ILE A 408 27.26 -1.31 -0.32
CA ILE A 408 28.10 -1.52 0.86
C ILE A 408 27.24 -1.29 2.09
N VAL A 409 27.05 -2.35 2.88
CA VAL A 409 26.33 -2.24 4.15
C VAL A 409 27.16 -1.44 5.15
N PRO A 410 26.53 -0.51 5.91
CA PRO A 410 27.23 0.23 6.94
C PRO A 410 27.61 -0.69 8.09
N GLU A 411 28.69 -0.37 8.80
CA GLU A 411 28.99 -1.02 10.07
C GLU A 411 27.96 -0.54 11.11
N TRP A 412 27.14 -1.46 11.64
CA TRP A 412 26.11 -1.12 12.60
C TRP A 412 26.74 -0.73 13.94
N SER A 413 26.58 0.54 14.29
CA SER A 413 26.78 1.03 15.66
C SER A 413 25.47 1.02 16.43
N PHE A 414 25.54 0.95 17.77
CA PHE A 414 24.39 1.03 18.69
C PHE A 414 24.33 2.38 19.42
N PRO A 415 24.15 3.52 18.73
CA PRO A 415 23.83 4.75 19.41
C PRO A 415 22.40 4.66 19.95
N GLY A 416 22.16 5.25 21.13
CA GLY A 416 20.83 5.27 21.73
C GLY A 416 19.77 5.83 20.76
N ARG A 417 18.56 5.24 20.80
CA ARG A 417 17.40 5.51 19.92
C ARG A 417 17.17 7.00 19.63
N GLY A 418 17.25 7.85 20.67
CA GLY A 418 17.02 9.29 20.53
C GLY A 418 17.97 9.98 19.55
N ARG A 419 19.22 9.51 19.42
CA ARG A 419 20.19 10.05 18.46
C ARG A 419 19.80 9.70 17.03
N VAL A 420 19.45 8.43 16.77
CA VAL A 420 19.02 7.95 15.44
C VAL A 420 17.77 8.73 14.98
N GLN A 421 16.77 8.84 15.86
CA GLN A 421 15.53 9.56 15.58
C GLN A 421 15.78 11.04 15.29
N THR A 422 16.67 11.69 16.05
CA THR A 422 17.03 13.11 15.84
C THR A 422 17.71 13.31 14.48
N GLN A 423 18.65 12.43 14.10
CA GLN A 423 19.34 12.50 12.80
C GLN A 423 18.36 12.39 11.63
N LEU A 424 17.49 11.38 11.66
CA LEU A 424 16.51 11.15 10.61
C LEU A 424 15.45 12.28 10.54
N THR A 425 15.03 12.83 11.68
CA THR A 425 14.09 13.97 11.74
C THR A 425 14.70 15.23 11.12
N ARG A 426 16.00 15.47 11.35
CA ARG A 426 16.74 16.57 10.73
C ARG A 426 16.85 16.36 9.21
N ALA A 427 17.17 15.15 8.76
CA ALA A 427 17.24 14.81 7.34
C ALA A 427 15.88 15.03 6.65
N LYS A 428 14.79 14.53 7.24
CA LYS A 428 13.42 14.76 6.75
C LYS A 428 13.11 16.25 6.60
N SER A 429 13.45 17.06 7.61
CA SER A 429 13.20 18.49 7.61
C SER A 429 13.95 19.24 6.50
N VAL A 430 15.22 18.87 6.25
CA VAL A 430 16.03 19.45 5.17
C VAL A 430 15.47 19.08 3.80
N ILE A 431 15.16 17.80 3.57
CA ILE A 431 14.60 17.32 2.30
C ILE A 431 13.25 17.99 2.01
N THR A 432 12.38 18.10 3.01
CA THR A 432 11.06 18.74 2.87
C THR A 432 11.16 20.21 2.44
N ARG A 433 12.15 20.95 2.98
CA ARG A 433 12.41 22.35 2.58
C ARG A 433 12.92 22.43 1.14
N ALA A 434 13.83 21.54 0.74
CA ALA A 434 14.35 21.48 -0.62
C ALA A 434 13.25 21.12 -1.65
N GLU A 435 12.41 20.15 -1.32
CA GLU A 435 11.26 19.76 -2.14
C GLU A 435 10.28 20.92 -2.34
N SER A 436 9.93 21.63 -1.25
CA SER A 436 9.05 22.80 -1.30
C SER A 436 9.60 23.91 -2.21
N ALA A 437 10.92 24.14 -2.18
CA ALA A 437 11.57 25.13 -3.04
C ALA A 437 11.55 24.71 -4.52
N LEU A 438 11.82 23.45 -4.83
CA LEU A 438 11.79 22.94 -6.21
C LEU A 438 10.38 22.91 -6.80
N GLN A 439 9.37 22.58 -6.01
CA GLN A 439 7.97 22.61 -6.44
C GLN A 439 7.47 24.03 -6.77
N ALA A 440 8.11 25.07 -6.21
CA ALA A 440 7.79 26.46 -6.53
C ALA A 440 8.34 26.90 -7.91
N LEU A 441 9.35 26.21 -8.44
CA LEU A 441 9.97 26.53 -9.73
C LEU A 441 9.19 25.93 -10.91
N PRO A 442 9.10 26.63 -12.07
CA PRO A 442 8.38 26.17 -13.26
C PRO A 442 9.20 25.13 -14.06
N LEU A 443 9.56 24.00 -13.42
CA LEU A 443 10.33 22.93 -14.04
C LEU A 443 9.42 21.95 -14.82
N ARG A 444 9.91 21.43 -15.95
CA ARG A 444 9.21 20.45 -16.80
C ARG A 444 10.17 19.40 -17.37
N GLY A 445 9.61 18.26 -17.78
CA GLY A 445 10.36 17.17 -18.40
C GLY A 445 11.48 16.65 -17.48
N ARG A 446 12.69 16.46 -18.01
CA ARG A 446 13.82 15.90 -17.23
C ARG A 446 14.18 16.69 -15.97
N GLN A 447 13.93 18.00 -15.92
CA GLN A 447 14.22 18.81 -14.72
C GLN A 447 13.23 18.53 -13.58
N ALA A 448 11.98 18.19 -13.92
CA ALA A 448 10.96 17.81 -12.95
C ALA A 448 11.29 16.48 -12.24
N GLU A 449 12.09 15.61 -12.87
CA GLU A 449 12.50 14.34 -12.27
C GLU A 449 13.41 14.50 -11.04
N LEU A 450 14.17 15.60 -10.95
CA LEU A 450 14.99 15.92 -9.79
C LEU A 450 14.13 16.11 -8.53
N ALA A 451 13.03 16.86 -8.66
CA ALA A 451 12.08 17.07 -7.58
C ALA A 451 11.39 15.76 -7.18
N ALA A 452 10.96 14.96 -8.16
CA ALA A 452 10.38 13.66 -7.90
C ALA A 452 11.39 12.68 -7.24
N ASN A 453 12.70 12.80 -7.51
CA ASN A 453 13.74 11.99 -6.86
C ASN A 453 13.91 12.37 -5.39
N LEU A 454 13.83 13.68 -5.08
CA LEU A 454 13.87 14.18 -3.71
C LEU A 454 12.66 13.72 -2.90
N GLU A 455 11.46 13.69 -3.49
CA GLU A 455 10.27 13.14 -2.85
C GLU A 455 10.45 11.66 -2.51
N THR A 456 11.03 10.85 -3.43
CA THR A 456 11.37 9.44 -3.14
C THR A 456 12.28 9.31 -1.94
N ARG A 457 13.36 10.11 -1.87
CA ARG A 457 14.28 10.12 -0.72
C ARG A 457 13.58 10.54 0.57
N ARG A 458 12.65 11.50 0.52
CA ARG A 458 11.85 11.89 1.69
C ARG A 458 11.03 10.71 2.20
N MET A 459 10.35 9.98 1.31
CA MET A 459 9.56 8.81 1.67
C MET A 459 10.42 7.66 2.24
N GLU A 460 11.65 7.49 1.77
CA GLU A 460 12.60 6.53 2.33
C GLU A 460 13.01 6.91 3.76
N VAL A 461 13.31 8.19 4.01
CA VAL A 461 13.64 8.69 5.36
C VAL A 461 12.44 8.60 6.30
N GLU A 462 11.23 8.93 5.83
CA GLU A 462 10.00 8.78 6.62
C GLU A 462 9.76 7.35 7.05
N ARG A 463 9.96 6.40 6.13
CA ARG A 463 9.83 4.97 6.43
C ARG A 463 10.88 4.49 7.42
N ALA A 464 12.13 4.95 7.29
CA ALA A 464 13.19 4.66 8.23
C ALA A 464 12.86 5.21 9.64
N LEU A 465 12.31 6.42 9.74
CA LEU A 465 11.82 7.00 11.00
C LEU A 465 10.72 6.14 11.62
N GLU A 466 9.70 5.80 10.84
CA GLU A 466 8.59 4.97 11.30
C GLU A 466 9.09 3.64 11.85
N TYR A 467 10.05 2.99 11.17
CA TYR A 467 10.65 1.75 11.66
C TYR A 467 11.43 1.93 12.96
N VAL A 468 12.27 2.96 13.06
CA VAL A 468 13.01 3.24 14.32
C VAL A 468 12.05 3.54 15.47
N GLU A 469 10.96 4.26 15.22
CA GLU A 469 9.95 4.58 16.23
C GLU A 469 9.15 3.37 16.68
N LEU A 470 8.75 2.51 15.74
CA LEU A 470 7.94 1.32 16.00
C LEU A 470 8.74 0.22 16.69
N TYR A 471 9.89 -0.15 16.13
CA TYR A 471 10.67 -1.28 16.62
C TYR A 471 11.57 -0.92 17.80
N GLY A 472 11.90 0.37 17.99
CA GLY A 472 12.68 0.84 19.13
C GLY A 472 12.03 0.61 20.50
N LEU A 473 10.72 0.34 20.57
CA LEU A 473 10.03 0.02 21.84
C LEU A 473 10.27 -1.42 22.28
N TYR A 474 10.47 -2.33 21.31
CA TYR A 474 10.72 -3.75 21.54
C TYR A 474 12.20 -4.04 21.80
N THR A 475 13.10 -3.17 21.35
CA THR A 475 14.54 -3.25 21.62
C THR A 475 14.92 -2.78 23.02
N GLU A 476 14.01 -2.09 23.72
CA GLU A 476 14.14 -1.68 25.13
C GLU A 476 13.43 -2.64 26.10
N CYS A 477 12.69 -3.63 25.59
CA CYS A 477 12.03 -4.62 26.42
C CYS A 477 13.07 -5.60 27.01
N GLU A 478 13.21 -5.60 28.32
CA GLU A 478 14.13 -6.48 29.07
C GLU A 478 13.37 -7.55 29.87
N ALA A 479 12.16 -7.90 29.41
CA ALA A 479 11.38 -8.99 30.00
C ALA A 479 12.00 -10.35 29.61
N ILE A 480 12.12 -11.24 30.60
CA ILE A 480 12.60 -12.61 30.42
C ILE A 480 11.40 -13.53 30.61
N TYR A 481 10.83 -14.02 29.51
CA TYR A 481 9.64 -14.87 29.54
C TYR A 481 9.98 -16.27 30.05
N GLN A 482 9.30 -16.70 31.11
CA GLN A 482 9.34 -18.07 31.59
C GLN A 482 8.56 -18.99 30.65
N VAL A 483 9.05 -20.20 30.44
CA VAL A 483 8.45 -21.16 29.51
C VAL A 483 8.32 -22.54 30.17
N ASP A 484 8.09 -22.53 31.49
CA ASP A 484 8.03 -23.72 32.32
C ASP A 484 6.87 -24.64 31.87
N ASN A 485 5.68 -24.06 31.65
CA ASN A 485 4.50 -24.79 31.16
C ASN A 485 4.70 -25.32 29.73
N LEU A 486 5.43 -24.60 28.87
CA LEU A 486 5.74 -25.05 27.52
C LEU A 486 6.65 -26.29 27.54
N LEU A 487 7.72 -26.24 28.35
CA LEU A 487 8.67 -27.34 28.47
C LEU A 487 8.04 -28.56 29.15
N GLU A 488 7.20 -28.35 30.16
CA GLU A 488 6.47 -29.44 30.79
C GLU A 488 5.52 -30.13 29.80
N LEU A 489 4.81 -29.36 28.97
CA LEU A 489 3.95 -29.90 27.92
C LEU A 489 4.77 -30.70 26.88
N TRP A 490 5.93 -30.18 26.46
CA TRP A 490 6.85 -30.87 25.55
C TRP A 490 7.37 -32.20 26.11
N GLU A 491 7.74 -32.20 27.40
CA GLU A 491 8.32 -33.36 28.06
C GLU A 491 7.32 -34.50 28.28
N ARG A 492 6.01 -34.21 28.31
CA ARG A 492 4.96 -35.22 28.37
C ARG A 492 4.67 -35.90 27.04
N LEU A 493 5.02 -35.30 25.91
CA LEU A 493 4.73 -35.85 24.59
C LEU A 493 5.59 -37.07 24.25
N PRO A 494 5.03 -38.11 23.61
CA PRO A 494 5.80 -39.21 23.06
C PRO A 494 6.68 -38.74 21.89
N GLU A 495 7.71 -39.53 21.58
CA GLU A 495 8.68 -39.21 20.53
C GLU A 495 8.03 -38.99 19.15
N THR A 496 6.95 -39.71 18.84
CA THR A 496 6.19 -39.54 17.59
C THR A 496 5.59 -38.13 17.47
N ASP A 497 4.94 -37.63 18.53
CA ASP A 497 4.38 -36.29 18.54
C ASP A 497 5.47 -35.22 18.57
N ARG A 498 6.60 -35.47 19.24
CA ARG A 498 7.74 -34.54 19.23
C ARG A 498 8.32 -34.32 17.84
N GLN A 499 8.29 -35.34 16.99
CA GLN A 499 8.73 -35.23 15.59
C GLN A 499 7.73 -34.42 14.75
N ASP A 500 6.43 -34.69 14.88
CA ASP A 500 5.38 -34.03 14.10
C ASP A 500 5.02 -32.62 14.60
N PHE A 501 5.27 -32.33 15.89
CA PHE A 501 4.91 -31.11 16.59
C PHE A 501 6.08 -30.58 17.43
N ALA A 502 7.25 -30.37 16.82
CA ALA A 502 8.41 -29.78 17.51
C ALA A 502 8.14 -28.33 17.99
N PHE A 503 8.22 -28.08 19.30
CA PHE A 503 8.09 -26.74 19.88
C PHE A 503 9.07 -26.43 21.02
N ASP A 504 10.17 -27.18 21.15
CA ASP A 504 11.25 -26.88 22.11
C ASP A 504 12.22 -25.82 21.53
N PRO A 505 12.26 -24.59 22.09
CA PRO A 505 13.11 -23.52 21.58
C PRO A 505 14.62 -23.82 21.69
N ARG A 506 15.03 -24.79 22.54
CA ARG A 506 16.45 -25.20 22.68
C ARG A 506 17.00 -25.86 21.41
N LEU A 507 16.13 -26.32 20.51
CA LEU A 507 16.50 -26.97 19.26
C LEU A 507 17.00 -25.98 18.19
N VAL A 508 16.77 -24.68 18.37
CA VAL A 508 17.15 -23.66 17.39
C VAL A 508 18.62 -23.27 17.56
N ASP A 509 19.46 -23.62 16.58
CA ASP A 509 20.76 -22.96 16.40
C ASP A 509 20.57 -21.62 15.69
N TRP A 510 20.82 -20.52 16.40
CA TRP A 510 20.58 -19.18 15.89
C TRP A 510 21.43 -18.81 14.67
N ALA A 511 22.68 -19.29 14.60
CA ALA A 511 23.57 -18.96 13.50
C ALA A 511 23.08 -19.61 12.20
N THR A 512 22.77 -20.91 12.24
CA THR A 512 22.17 -21.64 11.13
C THR A 512 20.80 -21.07 10.76
N TYR A 513 19.91 -20.86 11.74
CA TYR A 513 18.58 -20.32 11.47
C TYR A 513 18.63 -18.94 10.80
N ILE A 514 19.49 -18.03 11.25
CA ILE A 514 19.59 -16.69 10.64
C ILE A 514 20.21 -16.75 9.25
N ASN A 515 21.37 -17.40 9.09
CA ASN A 515 22.16 -17.32 7.86
C ASN A 515 21.66 -18.24 6.74
N GLU A 516 21.13 -19.42 7.09
CA GLU A 516 20.77 -20.45 6.13
C GLU A 516 19.26 -20.50 5.86
N ILE A 517 18.43 -20.04 6.81
CA ILE A 517 16.97 -20.15 6.72
C ILE A 517 16.33 -18.76 6.57
N HIS A 518 16.46 -17.89 7.57
CA HIS A 518 15.70 -16.65 7.65
C HIS A 518 16.14 -15.59 6.63
N LEU A 519 17.44 -15.27 6.56
CA LEU A 519 17.95 -14.24 5.63
C LEU A 519 17.72 -14.61 4.15
N PRO A 520 18.03 -15.84 3.67
CA PRO A 520 17.72 -16.24 2.31
C PRO A 520 16.22 -16.10 1.98
N SER A 521 15.35 -16.43 2.93
CA SER A 521 13.90 -16.33 2.77
C SER A 521 13.44 -14.87 2.64
N ILE A 522 14.04 -13.95 3.40
CA ILE A 522 13.79 -12.50 3.25
C ILE A 522 14.13 -12.05 1.82
N ILE A 523 15.26 -12.51 1.26
CA ILE A 523 15.68 -12.13 -0.10
C ILE A 523 14.70 -12.63 -1.16
N GLU A 524 14.32 -13.92 -1.06
CA GLU A 524 13.36 -14.55 -1.95
C GLU A 524 12.01 -13.80 -1.92
N HIS A 525 11.45 -13.62 -0.72
CA HIS A 525 10.15 -13.00 -0.54
C HIS A 525 10.15 -11.50 -0.91
N ALA A 526 11.25 -10.78 -0.65
CA ALA A 526 11.39 -9.37 -1.01
C ALA A 526 11.67 -9.17 -2.50
N ARG A 527 11.97 -10.25 -3.23
CA ARG A 527 12.36 -10.26 -4.64
C ARG A 527 13.52 -9.30 -4.93
N VAL A 528 14.45 -9.21 -3.97
CA VAL A 528 15.69 -8.43 -4.11
C VAL A 528 16.81 -9.33 -4.62
N LYS A 529 17.84 -8.75 -5.21
CA LYS A 529 18.94 -9.50 -5.82
C LYS A 529 20.23 -9.33 -5.03
N THR A 530 20.86 -10.46 -4.75
CA THR A 530 22.21 -10.57 -4.17
C THR A 530 23.26 -10.98 -5.21
N THR A 531 22.87 -11.06 -6.49
CA THR A 531 23.77 -11.45 -7.59
C THR A 531 23.94 -10.31 -8.58
N PRO A 532 25.17 -10.08 -9.11
CA PRO A 532 25.40 -9.10 -10.14
C PRO A 532 24.68 -9.48 -11.43
N GLY A 533 23.99 -8.52 -12.03
CA GLY A 533 23.37 -8.71 -13.32
C GLY A 533 22.54 -7.49 -13.71
N ARG A 534 22.60 -7.13 -15.00
CA ARG A 534 21.62 -6.20 -15.57
C ARG A 534 20.23 -6.71 -15.17
N ALA A 535 19.40 -5.87 -14.59
CA ALA A 535 18.02 -6.24 -14.34
C ALA A 535 17.42 -6.76 -15.66
N LYS A 536 17.07 -8.06 -15.72
CA LYS A 536 16.24 -8.67 -16.79
C LYS A 536 14.82 -8.08 -16.84
N THR A 537 14.57 -6.97 -16.16
CA THR A 537 13.47 -6.10 -16.53
C THR A 537 13.82 -5.54 -17.89
N THR A 538 13.12 -6.01 -18.94
CA THR A 538 12.77 -5.08 -20.02
C THR A 538 12.46 -3.74 -19.37
N ASP A 539 13.20 -2.69 -19.73
CA ASP A 539 13.02 -1.34 -19.19
C ASP A 539 11.52 -1.14 -18.95
N ARG A 540 11.12 -0.89 -17.70
CA ARG A 540 9.70 -0.80 -17.32
C ARG A 540 8.95 0.08 -18.31
N SER A 541 9.61 1.13 -18.76
CA SER A 541 9.15 2.06 -19.79
C SER A 541 8.90 1.34 -21.12
N ALA A 542 9.81 0.47 -21.58
CA ALA A 542 9.61 -0.36 -22.77
C ALA A 542 8.45 -1.37 -22.65
N ARG A 543 8.21 -1.94 -21.46
CA ARG A 543 7.03 -2.81 -21.24
C ARG A 543 5.74 -2.00 -21.29
N LEU A 544 5.68 -0.86 -20.59
CA LEU A 544 4.52 0.02 -20.60
C LEU A 544 4.25 0.59 -22.01
N ARG A 545 5.30 0.95 -22.76
CA ARG A 545 5.17 1.37 -24.17
C ARG A 545 4.52 0.32 -25.05
N ARG A 546 4.87 -0.97 -24.86
CA ARG A 546 4.22 -2.07 -25.59
C ARG A 546 2.74 -2.19 -25.26
N GLN A 547 2.37 -2.04 -23.99
CA GLN A 547 0.97 -2.11 -23.57
C GLN A 547 0.13 -0.96 -24.15
N VAL A 548 0.72 0.22 -24.21
CA VAL A 548 0.07 1.41 -24.79
C VAL A 548 -0.18 1.25 -26.29
N LEU A 549 0.73 0.60 -27.02
CA LEU A 549 0.61 0.36 -28.47
C LEU A 549 0.01 -1.02 -28.80
N ASP A 550 -0.60 -1.69 -27.82
CA ASP A 550 -1.23 -3.00 -28.02
C ASP A 550 -2.47 -2.84 -28.91
N PRO A 551 -2.62 -3.61 -30.01
CA PRO A 551 -3.78 -3.51 -30.90
C PRO A 551 -5.15 -3.70 -30.23
N ALA A 552 -5.19 -4.24 -29.01
CA ALA A 552 -6.43 -4.33 -28.23
C ALA A 552 -6.91 -2.99 -27.66
N ARG A 553 -6.11 -1.91 -27.67
CA ARG A 553 -6.57 -0.60 -27.19
C ARG A 553 -7.59 -0.01 -28.16
N HIS A 554 -8.57 0.71 -27.64
CA HIS A 554 -9.65 1.29 -28.45
C HIS A 554 -9.34 2.71 -28.93
N VAL A 555 -8.99 3.59 -28.00
CA VAL A 555 -8.85 5.04 -28.25
C VAL A 555 -7.52 5.54 -27.70
N ALA A 556 -6.87 6.42 -28.45
CA ALA A 556 -5.72 7.20 -28.01
C ALA A 556 -6.08 8.70 -28.01
N ALA A 557 -6.29 9.24 -26.81
CA ALA A 557 -6.58 10.65 -26.57
C ALA A 557 -5.29 11.44 -26.33
N PHE A 558 -5.15 12.57 -27.02
CA PHE A 558 -3.99 13.45 -26.93
C PHE A 558 -4.39 14.83 -26.46
N ASP A 559 -3.60 15.40 -25.57
CA ASP A 559 -3.51 16.83 -25.38
C ASP A 559 -2.58 17.47 -26.43
N LEU A 560 -2.69 18.78 -26.64
CA LEU A 560 -1.90 19.52 -27.62
C LEU A 560 -0.70 20.23 -26.98
N GLU A 561 -0.95 21.13 -26.02
CA GLU A 561 0.03 22.04 -25.46
C GLU A 561 1.06 21.33 -24.57
N ASN A 562 2.33 21.40 -24.94
CA ASN A 562 3.47 20.72 -24.31
C ASN A 562 3.44 19.19 -24.37
N THR A 563 2.35 18.62 -24.90
CA THR A 563 2.24 17.21 -25.28
C THR A 563 2.69 16.99 -26.72
N LEU A 564 2.05 17.61 -27.72
CA LEU A 564 2.41 17.48 -29.14
C LEU A 564 3.18 18.67 -29.70
N ILE A 565 2.96 19.86 -29.12
CA ILE A 565 3.63 21.10 -29.52
C ILE A 565 4.13 21.81 -28.27
N ALA A 566 5.39 22.21 -28.24
CA ALA A 566 6.02 22.97 -27.16
C ALA A 566 5.55 24.44 -27.09
N SER A 567 4.24 24.67 -27.07
CA SER A 567 3.56 25.97 -27.03
C SER A 567 2.48 25.97 -25.93
N ASN A 568 1.84 27.12 -25.76
CA ASN A 568 0.66 27.29 -24.93
C ASN A 568 -0.29 28.31 -25.55
N VAL A 569 -1.52 28.39 -25.02
CA VAL A 569 -2.57 29.30 -25.53
C VAL A 569 -2.13 30.77 -25.53
N VAL A 570 -1.30 31.18 -24.57
CA VAL A 570 -0.76 32.56 -24.50
C VAL A 570 0.22 32.84 -25.64
N ALA A 571 1.05 31.85 -25.98
CA ALA A 571 2.00 31.94 -27.08
C ALA A 571 1.30 31.96 -28.44
N ASN A 572 0.23 31.18 -28.61
CA ASN A 572 -0.56 31.18 -29.84
C ASN A 572 -1.25 32.54 -30.03
N TYR A 573 -1.93 33.04 -28.99
CA TYR A 573 -2.53 34.38 -29.03
C TYR A 573 -1.49 35.48 -29.29
N SER A 574 -0.34 35.42 -28.61
CA SER A 574 0.72 36.42 -28.79
C SER A 574 1.29 36.44 -30.20
N TRP A 575 1.36 35.28 -30.86
CA TRP A 575 1.76 35.22 -32.26
C TRP A 575 0.74 35.95 -33.13
N LEU A 576 -0.55 35.60 -33.02
CA LEU A 576 -1.63 36.22 -33.81
C LEU A 576 -1.74 37.72 -33.55
N ALA A 577 -1.79 38.12 -32.28
CA ALA A 577 -1.92 39.51 -31.87
C ALA A 577 -0.76 40.39 -32.35
N THR A 578 0.45 39.84 -32.51
CA THR A 578 1.62 40.62 -32.95
C THR A 578 1.86 40.59 -34.46
N ARG A 579 1.17 39.72 -35.21
CA ARG A 579 1.39 39.51 -36.65
C ARG A 579 1.25 40.80 -37.46
N ARG A 580 0.32 41.66 -37.09
CA ARG A 580 0.01 42.90 -37.83
C ARG A 580 0.49 44.19 -37.13
N LEU A 581 0.92 44.11 -35.87
CA LEU A 581 1.48 45.25 -35.12
C LEU A 581 2.84 45.73 -35.66
N ASP A 582 3.09 47.02 -35.52
CA ASP A 582 4.40 47.63 -35.78
C ASP A 582 5.42 47.36 -34.65
N ARG A 583 6.67 47.85 -34.81
CA ARG A 583 7.73 47.62 -33.80
C ARG A 583 7.41 48.24 -32.44
N GLY A 584 6.84 49.45 -32.40
CA GLY A 584 6.54 50.15 -31.15
C GLY A 584 5.35 49.54 -30.42
N GLU A 585 4.34 49.10 -31.16
CA GLU A 585 3.18 48.37 -30.66
C GLU A 585 3.55 46.99 -30.11
N ARG A 586 4.43 46.24 -30.80
CA ARG A 586 4.95 44.96 -30.31
C ARG A 586 5.68 45.10 -28.98
N LEU A 587 6.50 46.14 -28.82
CA LEU A 587 7.20 46.40 -27.55
C LEU A 587 6.22 46.70 -26.40
N ARG A 588 5.19 47.51 -26.65
CA ARG A 588 4.12 47.77 -25.67
C ARG A 588 3.36 46.50 -25.30
N TYR A 589 3.03 45.66 -26.29
CA TYR A 589 2.37 44.37 -26.06
C TYR A 589 3.20 43.44 -25.17
N ILE A 590 4.50 43.31 -25.46
CA ILE A 590 5.42 42.47 -24.68
C ILE A 590 5.51 42.98 -23.23
N ALA A 591 5.71 44.28 -23.03
CA ALA A 591 5.80 44.88 -21.69
C ALA A 591 4.52 44.65 -20.88
N ARG A 592 3.34 44.84 -21.49
CA ARG A 592 2.04 44.58 -20.85
C ARG A 592 1.87 43.10 -20.51
N THR A 593 2.18 42.20 -21.44
CA THR A 593 2.04 40.75 -21.24
C THR A 593 2.96 40.26 -20.12
N LEU A 594 4.19 40.77 -20.04
CA LEU A 594 5.12 40.47 -18.94
C LEU A 594 4.62 40.99 -17.59
N ALA A 595 4.00 42.17 -17.56
CA ALA A 595 3.39 42.71 -16.33
C ALA A 595 2.17 41.88 -15.87
N GLU A 596 1.36 41.37 -16.81
CA GLU A 596 0.19 40.54 -16.51
C GLU A 596 0.53 39.07 -16.19
N ALA A 597 1.69 38.57 -16.63
CA ALA A 597 2.06 37.15 -16.54
C ALA A 597 1.91 36.52 -15.14
N PRO A 598 2.31 37.15 -14.02
CA PRO A 598 2.12 36.58 -12.69
C PRO A 598 0.65 36.37 -12.33
N SER A 599 -0.23 37.29 -12.76
CA SER A 599 -1.67 37.19 -12.50
C SER A 599 -2.31 36.06 -13.30
N LEU A 600 -1.92 35.90 -14.57
CA LEU A 600 -2.37 34.84 -15.45
C LEU A 600 -1.93 33.46 -14.95
N LEU A 601 -0.67 33.32 -14.53
CA LEU A 601 -0.15 32.09 -13.92
C LEU A 601 -0.86 31.72 -12.62
N ARG A 602 -1.23 32.72 -11.80
CA ARG A 602 -1.97 32.48 -10.56
C ARG A 602 -3.40 32.02 -10.83
N LEU A 603 -4.06 32.59 -11.84
CA LEU A 603 -5.40 32.18 -12.25
C LEU A 603 -5.38 30.76 -12.82
N ASP A 604 -4.44 30.46 -13.72
CA ASP A 604 -4.25 29.14 -14.33
C ASP A 604 -4.02 28.03 -13.29
N ARG A 605 -3.15 28.29 -12.30
CA ARG A 605 -2.91 27.36 -11.19
C ARG A 605 -4.11 27.16 -10.26
N ARG A 606 -5.05 28.12 -10.24
CA ARG A 606 -6.25 28.04 -9.40
C ARG A 606 -7.35 27.28 -10.11
N ASP A 607 -7.60 27.64 -11.36
CA ASP A 607 -8.64 27.07 -12.21
C ASP A 607 -8.31 27.34 -13.68
N ARG A 608 -8.07 26.26 -14.45
CA ARG A 608 -7.70 26.35 -15.87
C ARG A 608 -8.85 26.86 -16.73
N THR A 609 -10.09 26.50 -16.40
CA THR A 609 -11.30 26.88 -17.14
C THR A 609 -11.53 28.39 -17.00
N ASP A 610 -11.45 28.92 -15.79
CA ASP A 610 -11.58 30.36 -15.53
C ASP A 610 -10.46 31.15 -16.21
N PHE A 611 -9.23 30.60 -16.20
CA PHE A 611 -8.11 31.18 -16.94
C PHE A 611 -8.41 31.29 -18.43
N LEU A 612 -8.87 30.22 -19.09
CA LEU A 612 -9.19 30.24 -20.51
C LEU A 612 -10.32 31.22 -20.83
N ARG A 613 -11.40 31.23 -20.03
CA ARG A 613 -12.51 32.20 -20.20
C ARG A 613 -12.03 33.64 -20.08
N HIS A 614 -11.22 33.94 -19.06
CA HIS A 614 -10.64 35.28 -18.89
C HIS A 614 -9.65 35.61 -20.01
N PHE A 615 -8.84 34.63 -20.44
CA PHE A 615 -7.80 34.85 -21.44
C PHE A 615 -8.38 35.10 -22.82
N TYR A 616 -9.35 34.29 -23.24
CA TYR A 616 -9.97 34.33 -24.56
C TYR A 616 -10.91 35.50 -24.80
N ARG A 617 -11.38 36.19 -23.76
CA ARG A 617 -12.04 37.50 -23.92
C ARG A 617 -11.19 38.52 -24.68
N ARG A 618 -9.87 38.33 -24.76
CA ARG A 618 -8.99 39.19 -25.57
C ARG A 618 -9.24 39.10 -27.08
N TYR A 619 -9.96 38.10 -27.56
CA TYR A 619 -10.40 38.00 -28.96
C TYR A 619 -11.68 38.79 -29.25
N GLU A 620 -12.31 39.43 -28.25
CA GLU A 620 -13.51 40.23 -28.46
C GLU A 620 -13.29 41.31 -29.55
N HIS A 621 -14.23 41.39 -30.49
CA HIS A 621 -14.20 42.24 -31.69
C HIS A 621 -13.15 41.88 -32.76
N ALA A 622 -12.43 40.76 -32.61
CA ALA A 622 -11.48 40.35 -33.63
C ALA A 622 -12.22 39.74 -34.86
N PRO A 623 -11.91 40.18 -36.10
CA PRO A 623 -12.52 39.63 -37.32
C PRO A 623 -12.10 38.17 -37.55
N ILE A 624 -13.06 37.26 -37.73
CA ILE A 624 -12.77 35.82 -37.84
C ILE A 624 -12.00 35.48 -39.12
N GLU A 625 -12.38 36.05 -40.26
CA GLU A 625 -11.73 35.78 -41.56
C GLU A 625 -10.23 36.11 -41.51
N GLN A 626 -9.88 37.24 -40.88
CA GLN A 626 -8.49 37.66 -40.73
C GLN A 626 -7.69 36.72 -39.79
N ILE A 627 -8.34 36.22 -38.73
CA ILE A 627 -7.72 35.24 -37.83
C ILE A 627 -7.44 33.94 -38.59
N GLU A 628 -8.40 33.43 -39.35
CA GLU A 628 -8.25 32.18 -40.12
C GLU A 628 -7.12 32.27 -41.15
N GLU A 629 -6.96 33.41 -41.82
CA GLU A 629 -5.81 33.68 -42.69
C GLU A 629 -4.47 33.58 -41.93
N ASP A 630 -4.36 34.29 -40.81
CA ASP A 630 -3.12 34.39 -40.03
C ASP A 630 -2.78 33.06 -39.32
N VAL A 631 -3.80 32.25 -38.97
CA VAL A 631 -3.64 30.97 -38.29
C VAL A 631 -2.92 29.93 -39.14
N ASN A 632 -3.13 29.89 -40.45
CA ASN A 632 -2.42 28.94 -41.32
C ASN A 632 -0.90 29.17 -41.32
N GLU A 633 -0.50 30.45 -41.35
CA GLU A 633 0.90 30.86 -41.24
C GLU A 633 1.44 30.56 -39.83
N MET A 634 0.65 30.86 -38.78
CA MET A 634 1.00 30.52 -37.39
C MET A 634 1.26 29.03 -37.24
N MET A 635 0.35 28.19 -37.73
CA MET A 635 0.40 26.75 -37.55
C MET A 635 1.59 26.15 -38.27
N THR A 636 1.87 26.59 -39.49
CA THR A 636 3.08 26.17 -40.20
C THR A 636 4.33 26.54 -39.41
N HIS A 637 4.41 27.77 -38.88
CA HIS A 637 5.52 28.21 -38.05
C HIS A 637 5.64 27.40 -36.75
N LEU A 638 4.53 27.16 -36.03
CA LEU A 638 4.52 26.40 -34.78
C LEU A 638 4.85 24.92 -34.99
N VAL A 639 4.35 24.28 -36.04
CA VAL A 639 4.70 22.90 -36.38
C VAL A 639 6.19 22.81 -36.70
N LEU A 640 6.76 23.73 -37.47
CA LEU A 640 8.20 23.71 -37.80
C LEU A 640 9.12 24.00 -36.61
N THR A 641 8.73 24.94 -35.73
CA THR A 641 9.62 25.43 -34.65
C THR A 641 9.39 24.78 -33.30
N LYS A 642 8.19 24.23 -33.06
CA LYS A 642 7.77 23.79 -31.73
C LYS A 642 7.12 22.41 -31.67
N SER A 643 6.85 21.73 -32.78
CA SER A 643 6.32 20.35 -32.70
C SER A 643 7.32 19.40 -32.03
N PHE A 644 6.78 18.35 -31.41
CA PHE A 644 7.51 17.20 -30.94
C PHE A 644 7.37 16.07 -31.98
N PRO A 645 8.40 15.81 -32.82
CA PRO A 645 8.32 14.78 -33.86
C PRO A 645 7.96 13.39 -33.31
N GLU A 646 8.44 13.05 -32.12
CA GLU A 646 8.12 11.81 -31.44
C GLU A 646 6.63 11.70 -31.09
N GLY A 647 5.99 12.80 -30.70
CA GLY A 647 4.55 12.84 -30.42
C GLY A 647 3.71 12.65 -31.68
N ILE A 648 4.07 13.32 -32.78
CA ILE A 648 3.40 13.13 -34.08
C ILE A 648 3.57 11.71 -34.60
N ARG A 649 4.77 11.12 -34.43
CA ARG A 649 5.00 9.71 -34.73
C ARG A 649 4.11 8.80 -33.88
N ARG A 650 3.96 9.10 -32.58
CA ARG A 650 3.11 8.31 -31.69
C ARG A 650 1.65 8.30 -32.12
N VAL A 651 1.10 9.44 -32.55
CA VAL A 651 -0.27 9.50 -33.13
C VAL A 651 -0.39 8.56 -34.32
N ARG A 652 0.60 8.57 -35.23
CA ARG A 652 0.62 7.67 -36.41
C ARG A 652 0.75 6.20 -36.03
N GLU A 653 1.55 5.88 -35.01
CA GLU A 653 1.69 4.51 -34.48
C GLU A 653 0.35 3.97 -33.96
N HIS A 654 -0.41 4.78 -33.21
CA HIS A 654 -1.76 4.39 -32.77
C HIS A 654 -2.71 4.16 -33.94
N ARG A 655 -2.70 5.05 -34.92
CA ARG A 655 -3.54 4.90 -36.12
C ARG A 655 -3.17 3.64 -36.90
N ALA A 656 -1.88 3.34 -37.03
CA ALA A 656 -1.38 2.12 -37.67
C ALA A 656 -1.75 0.84 -36.89
N ALA A 657 -1.87 0.93 -35.56
CA ALA A 657 -2.34 -0.14 -34.70
C ALA A 657 -3.89 -0.29 -34.71
N GLY A 658 -4.61 0.58 -35.41
CA GLY A 658 -6.07 0.53 -35.54
C GLY A 658 -6.84 1.28 -34.45
N HIS A 659 -6.14 2.02 -33.57
CA HIS A 659 -6.80 2.78 -32.50
C HIS A 659 -7.39 4.06 -33.08
N ARG A 660 -8.54 4.49 -32.53
CA ARG A 660 -9.14 5.80 -32.84
C ARG A 660 -8.29 6.90 -32.21
N THR A 661 -7.87 7.90 -32.98
CA THR A 661 -7.07 9.02 -32.45
C THR A 661 -7.92 10.25 -32.21
N ILE A 662 -7.91 10.77 -30.97
CA ILE A 662 -8.72 11.93 -30.56
C ILE A 662 -7.79 13.01 -30.02
N LEU A 663 -7.97 14.26 -30.45
CA LEU A 663 -7.34 15.44 -29.86
C LEU A 663 -8.33 16.14 -28.95
N ILE A 664 -8.00 16.32 -27.67
CA ILE A 664 -8.83 17.06 -26.71
C ILE A 664 -8.00 18.21 -26.17
N THR A 665 -8.33 19.46 -26.55
CA THR A 665 -7.47 20.62 -26.28
C THR A 665 -8.26 21.85 -25.86
N GLY A 666 -7.72 22.59 -24.88
CA GLY A 666 -8.29 23.87 -24.48
C GLY A 666 -8.04 24.99 -25.50
N ALA A 667 -7.27 24.75 -26.57
CA ALA A 667 -7.08 25.67 -27.68
C ALA A 667 -8.39 25.94 -28.41
N LEU A 668 -8.52 27.14 -29.00
CA LEU A 668 -9.65 27.44 -29.89
C LEU A 668 -9.60 26.57 -31.16
N ASP A 669 -10.76 26.12 -31.61
CA ASP A 669 -11.01 25.28 -32.78
C ASP A 669 -10.22 25.71 -34.04
N PHE A 670 -10.25 26.99 -34.38
CA PHE A 670 -9.51 27.50 -35.54
C PHE A 670 -8.00 27.27 -35.41
N ASN A 671 -7.43 27.32 -34.19
CA ASN A 671 -5.99 27.10 -33.99
C ASN A 671 -5.58 25.64 -34.24
N VAL A 672 -6.52 24.70 -34.29
CA VAL A 672 -6.22 23.27 -34.42
C VAL A 672 -6.78 22.65 -35.70
N ALA A 673 -7.51 23.43 -36.50
CA ALA A 673 -8.09 23.00 -37.77
C ALA A 673 -7.06 22.31 -38.70
N GLY A 674 -5.83 22.84 -38.77
CA GLY A 674 -4.74 22.27 -39.57
C GLY A 674 -4.24 20.89 -39.13
N LEU A 675 -4.62 20.42 -37.92
CA LEU A 675 -4.23 19.11 -37.39
C LEU A 675 -5.25 18.01 -37.70
N ARG A 676 -6.41 18.35 -38.29
CA ARG A 676 -7.48 17.41 -38.64
C ARG A 676 -7.02 16.16 -39.41
N PRO A 677 -6.03 16.20 -40.32
CA PRO A 677 -5.54 14.99 -40.98
C PRO A 677 -4.84 13.97 -40.07
N LEU A 678 -4.45 14.35 -38.85
CA LEU A 678 -3.76 13.46 -37.90
C LEU A 678 -4.72 12.77 -36.92
N PHE A 679 -5.91 13.32 -36.74
CA PHE A 679 -6.88 12.88 -35.74
C PHE A 679 -8.17 12.48 -36.40
N ASP A 680 -8.77 11.42 -35.89
CA ASP A 680 -10.10 11.04 -36.29
C ASP A 680 -11.18 11.99 -35.74
N GLU A 681 -10.94 12.55 -34.56
CA GLU A 681 -11.83 13.48 -33.87
C GLU A 681 -11.01 14.59 -33.20
N ILE A 682 -11.49 15.83 -33.27
CA ILE A 682 -10.88 16.97 -32.57
C ILE A 682 -11.95 17.67 -31.74
N VAL A 683 -11.75 17.70 -30.43
CA VAL A 683 -12.57 18.44 -29.48
C VAL A 683 -11.78 19.63 -28.96
N ALA A 684 -12.21 20.83 -29.35
CA ALA A 684 -11.53 22.08 -29.06
C ALA A 684 -12.46 23.07 -28.35
N ALA A 685 -11.90 24.16 -27.83
CA ALA A 685 -12.69 25.27 -27.32
C ALA A 685 -13.32 26.06 -28.47
N GLU A 686 -14.57 26.48 -28.31
CA GLU A 686 -15.31 27.24 -29.32
C GLU A 686 -15.75 28.60 -28.76
N MET A 687 -15.82 29.59 -29.64
CA MET A 687 -16.23 30.95 -29.31
C MET A 687 -17.35 31.43 -30.24
N SER A 688 -18.32 32.15 -29.68
CA SER A 688 -19.45 32.64 -30.45
C SER A 688 -19.02 33.78 -31.38
N VAL A 689 -19.57 33.79 -32.60
CA VAL A 689 -19.33 34.81 -33.63
C VAL A 689 -20.57 35.71 -33.72
N ARG A 690 -20.36 37.02 -33.85
CA ARG A 690 -21.43 38.01 -34.06
C ARG A 690 -21.84 38.02 -35.53
N ASP A 691 -23.03 38.57 -35.82
CA ASP A 691 -23.55 38.69 -37.19
C ASP A 691 -22.63 39.52 -38.12
N ASP A 692 -21.78 40.38 -37.56
CA ASP A 692 -20.80 41.20 -38.29
C ASP A 692 -19.47 40.48 -38.61
N GLY A 693 -19.37 39.17 -38.31
CA GLY A 693 -18.16 38.38 -38.55
C GLY A 693 -17.05 38.60 -37.52
N THR A 694 -17.34 39.23 -36.38
CA THR A 694 -16.37 39.41 -35.29
C THR A 694 -16.62 38.46 -34.12
N LEU A 695 -15.57 38.10 -33.39
CA LEU A 695 -15.67 37.25 -32.21
C LEU A 695 -16.31 38.00 -31.03
N THR A 696 -17.23 37.32 -30.32
CA THR A 696 -17.93 37.88 -29.16
C THR A 696 -17.07 37.98 -27.90
N GLY A 697 -15.99 37.18 -27.80
CA GLY A 697 -15.24 36.96 -26.57
C GLY A 697 -15.91 35.97 -25.60
N GLU A 698 -17.07 35.42 -25.95
CA GLU A 698 -17.83 34.46 -25.14
C GLU A 698 -17.77 33.05 -25.72
N MET A 699 -17.47 32.08 -24.87
CA MET A 699 -17.36 30.67 -25.28
C MET A 699 -18.73 30.01 -25.41
N THR A 700 -18.92 29.16 -26.42
CA THR A 700 -20.18 28.43 -26.66
C THR A 700 -20.42 27.33 -25.63
N SER A 701 -19.34 26.74 -25.12
CA SER A 701 -19.36 25.63 -24.16
C SER A 701 -18.29 25.79 -23.08
N VAL A 702 -18.22 24.83 -22.14
CA VAL A 702 -17.11 24.74 -21.20
C VAL A 702 -15.86 24.29 -21.96
N PRO A 703 -14.74 25.03 -21.94
CA PRO A 703 -13.53 24.56 -22.61
C PRO A 703 -13.15 23.17 -22.13
N PRO A 704 -12.66 22.29 -23.03
CA PRO A 704 -12.34 20.91 -22.71
C PRO A 704 -11.02 20.87 -21.92
N THR A 705 -11.10 21.14 -20.61
CA THR A 705 -9.99 21.13 -19.66
C THR A 705 -10.36 20.39 -18.39
N GLY A 706 -9.37 19.70 -17.79
CA GLY A 706 -9.55 18.96 -16.56
C GLY A 706 -10.67 17.91 -16.64
N GLU A 707 -11.64 17.96 -15.73
CA GLU A 707 -12.76 17.00 -15.64
C GLU A 707 -13.59 16.93 -16.92
N ALA A 708 -13.74 18.06 -17.64
CA ALA A 708 -14.46 18.09 -18.91
C ALA A 708 -13.80 17.16 -19.95
N ARG A 709 -12.46 17.04 -19.95
CA ARG A 709 -11.77 16.11 -20.88
C ARG A 709 -12.07 14.66 -20.58
N ALA A 710 -12.09 14.31 -19.29
CA ALA A 710 -12.40 12.96 -18.85
C ALA A 710 -13.84 12.58 -19.24
N GLN A 711 -14.79 13.51 -19.03
CA GLN A 711 -16.18 13.30 -19.41
C GLN A 711 -16.36 13.20 -20.93
N LEU A 712 -15.73 14.09 -21.70
CA LEU A 712 -15.80 14.06 -23.17
C LEU A 712 -15.28 12.74 -23.74
N LEU A 713 -14.18 12.21 -23.21
CA LEU A 713 -13.68 10.90 -23.63
C LEU A 713 -14.63 9.77 -23.20
N ALA A 714 -15.23 9.86 -22.01
CA ALA A 714 -16.21 8.90 -21.54
C ALA A 714 -17.45 8.86 -22.43
N ASP A 715 -18.02 10.02 -22.73
CA ASP A 715 -19.19 10.18 -23.60
C ASP A 715 -18.90 9.66 -25.02
N TYR A 716 -17.71 9.98 -25.56
CA TYR A 716 -17.26 9.45 -26.85
C TYR A 716 -17.17 7.93 -26.83
N CYS A 717 -16.58 7.36 -25.77
CA CYS A 717 -16.46 5.91 -25.65
C CYS A 717 -17.82 5.24 -25.51
N GLU A 718 -18.75 5.81 -24.75
CA GLU A 718 -20.11 5.30 -24.61
C GLU A 718 -20.86 5.32 -25.95
N ALA A 719 -20.80 6.44 -26.68
CA ALA A 719 -21.44 6.59 -27.98
C ALA A 719 -20.93 5.57 -29.02
N GLU A 720 -19.63 5.28 -29.00
CA GLU A 720 -18.97 4.38 -29.96
C GLU A 720 -18.85 2.93 -29.46
N GLY A 721 -19.34 2.61 -28.25
CA GLY A 721 -19.25 1.28 -27.65
C GLY A 721 -17.84 0.86 -27.23
N PHE A 722 -16.93 1.82 -27.00
CA PHE A 722 -15.59 1.58 -26.49
C PHE A 722 -15.54 1.58 -24.96
N ARG A 723 -14.53 0.89 -24.42
CA ARG A 723 -14.25 0.86 -22.99
C ARG A 723 -13.10 1.79 -22.59
N LEU A 724 -13.32 2.60 -21.55
CA LEU A 724 -12.33 3.52 -20.99
C LEU A 724 -11.07 2.82 -20.43
N ASP A 725 -11.22 1.63 -19.86
CA ASP A 725 -10.08 0.86 -19.35
C ASP A 725 -9.15 0.34 -20.45
N GLU A 726 -9.60 0.36 -21.71
CA GLU A 726 -8.81 0.03 -22.89
C GLU A 726 -8.34 1.29 -23.65
N CYS A 727 -8.52 2.49 -23.06
CA CYS A 727 -8.09 3.76 -23.65
C CYS A 727 -6.71 4.21 -23.16
N VAL A 728 -6.04 5.01 -23.98
CA VAL A 728 -4.74 5.63 -23.72
C VAL A 728 -4.92 7.15 -23.67
N ALA A 729 -4.30 7.83 -22.69
CA ALA A 729 -4.32 9.30 -22.63
C ALA A 729 -2.91 9.88 -22.51
N TYR A 730 -2.62 10.92 -23.30
CA TYR A 730 -1.34 11.64 -23.31
C TYR A 730 -1.53 13.09 -22.86
N ALA A 731 -0.85 13.50 -21.79
CA ALA A 731 -0.89 14.89 -21.30
C ALA A 731 0.36 15.28 -20.48
N ASP A 732 0.58 16.59 -20.28
CA ASP A 732 1.71 17.16 -19.53
C ASP A 732 1.35 17.71 -18.13
N SER A 733 0.06 17.95 -17.86
CA SER A 733 -0.39 18.74 -16.71
C SER A 733 -1.11 17.92 -15.64
N SER A 734 -0.95 18.31 -14.36
CA SER A 734 -1.76 17.76 -13.27
C SER A 734 -3.24 18.15 -13.35
N SER A 735 -3.60 19.14 -14.18
CA SER A 735 -5.01 19.44 -14.46
C SER A 735 -5.71 18.28 -15.18
N ASP A 736 -4.97 17.46 -15.95
CA ASP A 736 -5.48 16.29 -16.66
C ASP A 736 -5.55 15.02 -15.78
N LEU A 737 -5.34 15.17 -14.47
CA LEU A 737 -5.42 14.04 -13.55
C LEU A 737 -6.76 13.27 -13.63
N PRO A 738 -7.94 13.92 -13.77
CA PRO A 738 -9.21 13.20 -13.97
C PRO A 738 -9.21 12.33 -15.22
N LEU A 739 -8.60 12.81 -16.32
CA LEU A 739 -8.48 12.04 -17.56
C LEU A 739 -7.58 10.81 -17.34
N PHE A 740 -6.46 10.99 -16.64
CA PHE A 740 -5.53 9.90 -16.33
C PHE A 740 -6.12 8.86 -15.36
N GLU A 741 -7.04 9.27 -14.49
CA GLU A 741 -7.77 8.38 -13.59
C GLU A 741 -8.90 7.61 -14.28
N ALA A 742 -9.46 8.15 -15.36
CA ALA A 742 -10.52 7.52 -16.12
C ALA A 742 -10.02 6.41 -17.05
N VAL A 743 -8.82 6.55 -17.62
CA VAL A 743 -8.28 5.60 -18.61
C VAL A 743 -7.43 4.49 -18.00
N GLY A 744 -7.32 3.36 -18.69
CA GLY A 744 -6.43 2.26 -18.26
C GLY A 744 -4.94 2.54 -18.49
N PHE A 745 -4.59 3.37 -19.49
CA PHE A 745 -3.21 3.56 -19.95
C PHE A 745 -2.80 5.04 -20.01
N PRO A 746 -2.61 5.71 -18.88
CA PRO A 746 -2.15 7.09 -18.84
C PRO A 746 -0.65 7.21 -19.17
N VAL A 747 -0.30 8.21 -19.96
CA VAL A 747 1.06 8.53 -20.39
C VAL A 747 1.36 10.01 -20.12
N ALA A 748 2.24 10.26 -19.15
CA ALA A 748 2.71 11.59 -18.81
C ALA A 748 3.81 12.03 -19.78
N VAL A 749 3.55 13.03 -20.62
CA VAL A 749 4.47 13.52 -21.64
C VAL A 749 5.08 14.84 -21.19
N ASN A 750 6.41 14.93 -21.18
CA ASN A 750 7.12 16.13 -20.74
C ASN A 750 6.55 16.76 -19.44
N PRO A 751 6.18 15.95 -18.42
CA PRO A 751 5.27 16.37 -17.38
C PRO A 751 5.81 17.54 -16.55
N GLU A 752 4.90 18.35 -16.03
CA GLU A 752 5.24 19.28 -14.95
C GLU A 752 5.63 18.54 -13.66
N THR A 753 6.32 19.24 -12.76
CA THR A 753 6.81 18.69 -11.48
C THR A 753 5.77 17.86 -10.72
N ARG A 754 4.53 18.36 -10.61
CA ARG A 754 3.46 17.68 -9.89
C ARG A 754 3.00 16.40 -10.60
N LEU A 755 2.77 16.45 -11.92
CA LEU A 755 2.37 15.26 -12.67
C LEU A 755 3.48 14.21 -12.69
N ALA A 756 4.75 14.63 -12.78
CA ALA A 756 5.90 13.71 -12.73
C ALA A 756 5.96 12.92 -11.42
N ALA A 757 5.74 13.59 -10.27
CA ALA A 757 5.62 12.97 -8.96
C ALA A 757 4.45 11.96 -8.90
N ILE A 758 3.26 12.38 -9.35
CA ILE A 758 2.07 11.52 -9.36
C ILE A 758 2.27 10.29 -10.27
N ALA A 759 2.77 10.49 -11.49
CA ALA A 759 3.03 9.42 -12.45
C ALA A 759 4.00 8.39 -11.91
N ARG A 760 5.07 8.83 -11.23
CA ARG A 760 6.03 7.92 -10.58
C ARG A 760 5.39 7.13 -9.45
N LYS A 761 4.61 7.78 -8.59
CA LYS A 761 3.93 7.15 -7.45
C LYS A 761 2.90 6.12 -7.90
N ARG A 762 2.15 6.42 -8.97
CA ARG A 762 1.13 5.53 -9.56
C ARG A 762 1.72 4.54 -10.54
N GLY A 763 2.99 4.73 -10.91
CA GLY A 763 3.70 3.82 -11.77
C GLY A 763 3.37 3.93 -13.26
N TRP A 764 2.85 5.08 -13.68
CA TRP A 764 2.47 5.41 -15.05
C TRP A 764 3.68 5.60 -15.96
N LEU A 765 3.46 5.49 -17.27
CA LEU A 765 4.51 5.73 -18.26
C LEU A 765 4.83 7.22 -18.32
N VAL A 766 6.11 7.57 -18.28
CA VAL A 766 6.60 8.93 -18.52
C VAL A 766 7.41 8.93 -19.81
N GLU A 767 7.08 9.84 -20.73
CA GLU A 767 7.86 10.07 -21.94
C GLU A 767 8.39 11.49 -22.00
N HIS A 768 9.61 11.63 -22.55
CA HIS A 768 10.25 12.92 -22.77
C HIS A 768 10.50 13.08 -24.26
N TRP A 769 9.74 13.95 -24.91
CA TRP A 769 9.84 14.20 -26.34
C TRP A 769 10.59 15.50 -26.60
N SER A 770 11.48 15.47 -27.58
CA SER A 770 12.35 16.61 -27.89
C SER A 770 11.84 17.37 -29.10
N LYS A 771 12.16 18.67 -29.16
CA LYS A 771 11.93 19.43 -30.41
C LYS A 771 12.89 18.94 -31.49
N ALA A 772 12.52 19.13 -32.75
CA ALA A 772 13.40 18.84 -33.88
C ALA A 772 14.76 19.55 -33.75
N SER A 773 15.85 18.81 -33.95
CA SER A 773 17.21 19.37 -33.97
C SER A 773 17.39 20.25 -35.20
N GLY A 774 17.87 21.49 -35.01
CA GLY A 774 18.17 22.42 -36.11
C GLY A 774 17.07 23.42 -36.46
N GLY A 775 15.90 23.38 -35.80
CA GLY A 775 14.84 24.37 -35.99
C GLY A 775 15.14 25.74 -35.34
N PRO A 776 14.55 26.84 -35.85
CA PRO A 776 14.64 28.16 -35.21
C PRO A 776 14.14 28.13 -33.76
N ARG A 777 14.86 28.80 -32.85
CA ARG A 777 14.49 28.91 -31.42
C ARG A 777 14.16 30.36 -31.05
N PRO A 778 12.99 30.88 -31.46
CA PRO A 778 12.61 32.24 -31.11
C PRO A 778 12.49 32.38 -29.59
N LEU A 779 13.13 33.41 -29.02
CA LEU A 779 13.14 33.68 -27.58
C LEU A 779 11.75 34.11 -27.07
N LEU A 780 10.95 34.74 -27.93
CA LEU A 780 9.62 35.24 -27.61
C LEU A 780 8.57 34.64 -28.56
N PRO A 781 7.35 34.37 -28.08
CA PRO A 781 6.27 33.81 -28.90
C PRO A 781 5.56 34.92 -29.70
N ILE A 782 6.31 35.66 -30.52
CA ILE A 782 5.78 36.73 -31.39
C ILE A 782 5.92 36.34 -32.84
N ALA A 783 5.04 36.85 -33.70
CA ALA A 783 5.10 36.57 -35.13
C ALA A 783 6.38 37.17 -35.75
N PRO A 784 7.01 36.46 -36.71
CA PRO A 784 8.10 37.03 -37.48
C PRO A 784 7.65 38.32 -38.19
N PHE A 785 8.60 39.20 -38.53
CA PHE A 785 8.27 40.35 -39.38
C PHE A 785 7.91 39.82 -40.76
N GLY A 786 6.70 40.11 -41.24
CA GLY A 786 6.37 39.89 -42.64
C GLY A 786 7.27 40.75 -43.53
N ASP A 787 7.59 40.25 -44.72
CA ASP A 787 8.46 40.92 -45.68
C ASP A 787 7.96 42.36 -45.95
N GLU A 788 8.78 43.38 -45.61
CA GLU A 788 8.40 44.80 -45.66
C GLU A 788 7.96 45.27 -47.06
N ARG A 789 8.26 44.48 -48.10
CA ARG A 789 7.87 44.75 -49.50
C ARG A 789 6.36 44.70 -49.74
N LEU A 790 5.60 43.87 -49.03
CA LEU A 790 4.16 43.75 -49.25
C LEU A 790 3.38 44.92 -48.63
N ARG A 791 3.84 45.47 -47.48
CA ARG A 791 3.20 46.61 -46.81
C ARG A 791 3.30 47.94 -47.58
N ARG A 792 4.25 48.07 -48.51
CA ARG A 792 4.39 49.25 -49.36
C ARG A 792 3.56 49.21 -50.65
N SER A 793 2.95 48.08 -50.99
CA SER A 793 2.15 47.92 -52.22
C SER A 793 0.67 48.31 -52.07
N GLY A 794 0.22 48.65 -50.87
CA GLY A 794 -1.16 49.06 -50.56
C GLY A 794 -1.26 50.44 -49.91
N ARG A 795 -0.49 51.42 -50.41
CA ARG A 795 -0.71 52.84 -50.13
C ARG A 795 -1.08 53.59 -51.39
#